data_AF-A0A086QE28-F1
#
_entry.id   AF-A0A086QE28-F1
#
_cell.length_a   1.000
_cell.length_b   1.000
_cell.length_c   1.000
_cell.angle_alpha   90.00
_cell.angle_beta   90.00
_cell.angle_gamma   90.00
#
_symmetry.space_group_name_H-M   'P 1'
#
loop_
_entity.id
_entity.type
_entity.pdbx_description
1 polymer ?
#
loop_
_entity_poly.entity_id
_entity_poly.type
_entity_poly.pdbx_seq_one_letter_code
_entity_poly.pdbx_strand_id
1 'polypeptide(L)'
;MGCWPPSFACLRLSWWNLPLFHKRSAFFFWPPPGLRLRSLPGGAIAHCASSRSFSFGLLQSKFSHFFTRFHQGTMTANSHFLQKMREEDPGKEYATAYIALGSNLQGDARLGIIEEAISELGRCLGPILGTSCLYETVPAFDVCPKGVVHDVFHPFYLNAVVKLRTPITDPWYVLEILKNLEAKTGRPLPTPEDMEAALNDCTSSGEATNEDVPGQGNKGASRKGDWKEALKKDKYVRGAPRLLDLDLLFFDKNGRSVVIHPDVRPVDKQWPLTLPHPRIITRNFVLFPLCDLDPEYIHPVEGMSVKELLRINLERRRIHLLNAAEEARQTQELAAKTNSETSGDHIACSHRCAPPASLHFVHNYRIDGSLAIPRRCFAATTEELWTLGGDAGIVDTLLYIEDVKTHADQIIKVGGEEALSEVQRTQLLRLQRLEKTLREEHPLKLMGILNVSPDSFTDHFSASVDEAVAAAEAMVTDGADVVDVGGEATNPFRVAGEVPLAVERERVVPVVQKILDKLGNRVIISVDTMKAEVARDAVTAGADWVNDQTGESRKGGEGDPLSFVVGNSTTVVLMHKRGTPDTFDGYQDYDDVVHEVGSWLASMSEALQRGGVGRWRILADPGLGISKNPEQSFELVRGVQRIRQMLPTGIPQLLGFSRKRLVGWGVGESAQDRKGPPTTATVEGRRWGGAAIAAWCAANTDAVTVVRTHDVKDTRLVRDVTERIQGVKSTINLMEKEPDMAPLYSFW
;
A
#
# COMPACT_ATOMS: atom_id res chain seq x y z
N MET A 1 -16.63 9.48 64.33
CA MET A 1 -15.43 8.73 63.89
C MET A 1 -15.70 8.30 62.44
N GLY A 2 -15.50 9.10 61.39
CA GLY A 2 -14.61 10.25 61.16
C GLY A 2 -13.43 9.81 60.28
N CYS A 3 -13.09 10.45 59.15
CA CYS A 3 -13.74 11.52 58.39
C CYS A 3 -13.34 11.44 56.90
N TRP A 4 -14.04 12.21 56.06
CA TRP A 4 -14.02 12.32 54.59
C TRP A 4 -12.65 12.57 53.86
N PRO A 5 -12.63 12.43 52.51
CA PRO A 5 -11.52 12.78 51.56
C PRO A 5 -11.47 14.33 51.28
N PRO A 6 -10.79 14.95 50.25
CA PRO A 6 -10.24 14.41 48.98
C PRO A 6 -9.01 15.08 48.26
N SER A 7 -8.65 14.51 47.09
CA SER A 7 -8.27 15.19 45.80
C SER A 7 -6.88 15.83 45.51
N PHE A 8 -6.61 15.91 44.19
CA PHE A 8 -5.78 16.88 43.41
C PHE A 8 -4.27 16.68 43.10
N ALA A 9 -3.95 17.01 41.83
CA ALA A 9 -2.69 17.48 41.20
C ALA A 9 -1.44 16.55 41.24
N CYS A 10 -0.76 16.19 40.13
CA CYS A 10 -0.19 16.92 38.97
C CYS A 10 1.24 17.47 39.21
N LEU A 11 2.10 17.41 38.17
CA LEU A 11 3.54 17.83 38.11
C LEU A 11 4.52 16.85 38.83
N ARG A 12 5.78 16.63 38.41
CA ARG A 12 6.57 16.94 37.19
C ARG A 12 7.91 16.14 37.24
N LEU A 13 8.60 16.00 36.09
CA LEU A 13 10.06 15.82 35.92
C LEU A 13 10.72 14.56 36.59
N SER A 14 11.21 13.52 35.91
CA SER A 14 12.25 13.40 34.86
C SER A 14 13.71 13.32 35.38
N TRP A 15 14.40 12.18 35.19
CA TRP A 15 15.73 12.02 34.50
C TRP A 15 16.46 10.68 34.80
N TRP A 16 16.87 10.01 33.71
CA TRP A 16 18.17 9.36 33.44
C TRP A 16 18.73 8.13 34.21
N ASN A 17 19.26 7.22 33.39
CA ASN A 17 20.46 6.35 33.55
C ASN A 17 20.40 4.88 34.04
N LEU A 18 20.37 4.01 33.02
CA LEU A 18 21.38 2.97 32.69
C LEU A 18 21.43 1.64 33.50
N PRO A 19 21.90 0.53 32.87
CA PRO A 19 21.54 -0.83 33.29
C PRO A 19 22.62 -1.55 34.12
N LEU A 20 22.19 -2.56 34.87
CA LEU A 20 23.08 -3.51 35.53
C LEU A 20 23.16 -4.84 34.76
N PHE A 21 24.39 -5.18 34.35
CA PHE A 21 24.79 -6.49 33.86
C PHE A 21 24.53 -7.60 34.89
N HIS A 22 24.16 -8.80 34.44
CA HIS A 22 24.56 -10.02 35.13
C HIS A 22 25.08 -11.11 34.18
N LYS A 23 26.33 -11.53 34.45
CA LYS A 23 27.01 -12.65 33.76
C LYS A 23 26.57 -14.00 34.33
N ARG A 24 26.36 -14.99 33.46
CA ARG A 24 26.68 -16.42 33.68
C ARG A 24 27.15 -16.99 32.33
N SER A 25 28.46 -17.12 32.09
CA SER A 25 29.34 -18.24 32.51
C SER A 25 29.01 -19.54 31.76
N ALA A 26 29.85 -19.85 30.77
CA ALA A 26 29.76 -21.05 29.94
C ALA A 26 30.41 -22.29 30.61
N PHE A 27 29.99 -23.48 30.19
CA PHE A 27 30.73 -24.73 30.34
C PHE A 27 30.74 -25.49 29.02
N PHE A 28 31.94 -25.78 28.51
CA PHE A 28 32.18 -26.61 27.32
C PHE A 28 32.45 -28.06 27.74
N PHE A 29 31.94 -29.03 26.99
CA PHE A 29 32.45 -30.41 26.96
C PHE A 29 32.26 -31.03 25.56
N TRP A 30 33.28 -31.74 25.08
CA TRP A 30 33.30 -32.52 23.83
C TRP A 30 34.29 -33.69 24.03
N PRO A 31 33.97 -34.94 23.64
CA PRO A 31 34.50 -35.56 22.40
C PRO A 31 33.47 -36.57 21.78
N PRO A 32 33.81 -37.50 20.85
CA PRO A 32 34.56 -37.44 19.58
C PRO A 32 33.74 -37.96 18.35
N PRO A 33 34.27 -37.96 17.10
CA PRO A 33 33.56 -38.42 15.89
C PRO A 33 33.85 -39.87 15.45
N GLY A 34 32.96 -40.49 14.63
CA GLY A 34 33.15 -41.85 14.11
C GLY A 34 32.31 -42.27 12.88
N LEU A 35 32.95 -42.28 11.70
CA LEU A 35 32.75 -43.13 10.50
C LEU A 35 31.57 -44.15 10.42
N ARG A 36 30.81 -44.12 9.30
CA ARG A 36 30.97 -45.07 8.15
C ARG A 36 29.99 -44.83 6.98
N LEU A 37 30.51 -44.93 5.76
CA LEU A 37 29.75 -45.11 4.50
C LEU A 37 29.28 -46.57 4.34
N ARG A 38 28.12 -46.77 3.71
CA ARG A 38 27.74 -48.02 2.99
C ARG A 38 26.91 -47.68 1.75
N SER A 39 26.86 -48.62 0.80
CA SER A 39 26.66 -48.34 -0.63
C SER A 39 25.83 -49.41 -1.35
N LEU A 40 25.26 -49.01 -2.51
CA LEU A 40 24.69 -49.84 -3.62
C LEU A 40 23.38 -50.61 -3.34
N PRO A 41 22.66 -51.12 -4.37
CA PRO A 41 22.64 -50.79 -5.82
C PRO A 41 21.22 -50.26 -6.24
N GLY A 42 20.82 -49.99 -7.50
CA GLY A 42 21.42 -50.13 -8.83
C GLY A 42 20.50 -50.90 -9.82
N GLY A 43 20.08 -50.26 -10.92
CA GLY A 43 19.23 -50.84 -12.00
C GLY A 43 17.75 -50.38 -11.97
N ALA A 44 17.03 -50.22 -13.08
CA ALA A 44 17.35 -50.51 -14.49
C ALA A 44 16.69 -49.52 -15.48
N ILE A 45 17.15 -49.55 -16.74
CA ILE A 45 16.74 -48.68 -17.85
C ILE A 45 15.67 -49.36 -18.71
N ALA A 46 14.70 -48.60 -19.24
CA ALA A 46 13.93 -48.99 -20.43
C ALA A 46 13.66 -47.77 -21.33
N HIS A 47 13.90 -47.92 -22.64
CA HIS A 47 13.86 -46.88 -23.67
C HIS A 47 12.75 -47.17 -24.70
N CYS A 48 11.94 -46.16 -25.05
CA CYS A 48 11.44 -45.82 -26.40
C CYS A 48 10.35 -44.72 -26.23
N ALA A 49 10.47 -43.51 -26.78
CA ALA A 49 10.43 -43.14 -28.21
C ALA A 49 9.06 -43.44 -28.86
N SER A 50 8.38 -42.52 -29.57
CA SER A 50 8.69 -41.09 -29.85
C SER A 50 7.54 -40.38 -30.59
N SER A 51 7.32 -39.10 -30.32
CA SER A 51 6.97 -38.10 -31.35
C SER A 51 7.39 -36.70 -30.86
N ARG A 52 7.79 -35.80 -31.78
CA ARG A 52 8.54 -34.57 -31.45
C ARG A 52 7.71 -33.31 -31.65
N SER A 53 7.74 -32.42 -30.65
CA SER A 53 7.47 -30.98 -30.78
C SER A 53 8.46 -30.20 -29.90
N PHE A 54 9.58 -29.75 -30.49
CA PHE A 54 10.47 -28.72 -29.93
C PHE A 54 9.84 -27.33 -30.21
N SER A 55 10.04 -26.23 -29.46
CA SER A 55 10.69 -26.00 -28.15
C SER A 55 10.36 -24.59 -27.63
N PHE A 56 10.03 -24.45 -26.35
CA PHE A 56 10.20 -23.27 -25.45
C PHE A 56 9.81 -23.78 -24.04
N GLY A 57 10.50 -23.55 -22.93
CA GLY A 57 11.78 -22.88 -22.65
C GLY A 57 12.18 -23.27 -21.22
N LEU A 58 13.34 -23.93 -21.06
CA LEU A 58 13.71 -24.61 -19.81
C LEU A 58 14.38 -23.63 -18.81
N LEU A 59 13.59 -22.85 -18.07
CA LEU A 59 14.14 -21.89 -17.08
C LEU A 59 13.26 -21.57 -15.85
N GLN A 60 12.20 -22.34 -15.55
CA GLN A 60 11.39 -22.16 -14.33
C GLN A 60 11.99 -22.79 -13.05
N SER A 61 12.93 -23.75 -13.15
CA SER A 61 13.27 -24.63 -12.02
C SER A 61 14.15 -24.03 -10.89
N LYS A 62 14.48 -22.73 -10.91
CA LYS A 62 15.35 -22.11 -9.89
C LYS A 62 14.62 -21.39 -8.74
N PHE A 63 13.31 -21.13 -8.84
CA PHE A 63 12.57 -20.43 -7.78
C PHE A 63 12.10 -21.32 -6.62
N SER A 64 11.95 -22.63 -6.83
CA SER A 64 11.37 -23.56 -5.83
C SER A 64 12.20 -23.73 -4.55
N HIS A 65 13.53 -23.53 -4.59
CA HIS A 65 14.42 -23.81 -3.45
C HIS A 65 14.45 -22.72 -2.36
N PHE A 66 13.75 -21.59 -2.52
CA PHE A 66 13.89 -20.45 -1.60
C PHE A 66 13.09 -20.57 -0.29
N PHE A 67 12.08 -21.44 -0.23
CA PHE A 67 11.11 -21.48 0.88
C PHE A 67 11.55 -22.29 2.12
N THR A 68 12.59 -23.12 2.05
CA THR A 68 12.71 -24.25 3.00
C THR A 68 13.52 -24.01 4.28
N ARG A 69 14.21 -22.87 4.49
CA ARG A 69 15.03 -22.63 5.71
C ARG A 69 15.19 -21.17 6.15
N PHE A 70 14.29 -20.68 6.99
CA PHE A 70 14.56 -19.56 7.89
C PHE A 70 13.92 -19.77 9.27
N HIS A 71 14.77 -19.97 10.28
CA HIS A 71 14.46 -19.89 11.72
C HIS A 71 15.77 -19.50 12.44
N GLN A 72 15.80 -18.31 13.04
CA GLN A 72 16.63 -17.86 14.20
C GLN A 72 17.02 -16.37 14.09
N GLY A 73 16.92 -15.67 15.23
CA GLY A 73 17.85 -14.60 15.60
C GLY A 73 17.52 -13.18 15.13
N THR A 74 17.33 -12.26 16.08
CA THR A 74 17.06 -10.84 15.83
C THR A 74 18.29 -10.06 15.36
N MET A 75 18.46 -9.97 14.05
CA MET A 75 18.85 -8.73 13.35
C MET A 75 17.82 -8.50 12.22
N THR A 76 17.76 -7.32 11.60
CA THR A 76 16.83 -7.12 10.46
C THR A 76 17.14 -8.16 9.38
N ALA A 77 16.14 -8.88 8.88
CA ALA A 77 16.36 -10.07 8.06
C ALA A 77 17.23 -9.80 6.81
N ASN A 78 17.14 -8.58 6.26
CA ASN A 78 18.03 -8.06 5.22
C ASN A 78 19.52 -8.07 5.61
N SER A 79 19.88 -7.68 6.82
CA SER A 79 21.28 -7.67 7.30
C SER A 79 21.82 -9.10 7.46
N HIS A 80 21.05 -9.99 8.09
CA HIS A 80 21.39 -11.40 8.26
C HIS A 80 21.50 -12.13 6.91
N PHE A 81 20.61 -11.85 5.95
CA PHE A 81 20.67 -12.40 4.60
C PHE A 81 21.91 -11.93 3.82
N LEU A 82 22.23 -10.63 3.86
CA LEU A 82 23.41 -10.08 3.19
C LEU A 82 24.72 -10.59 3.82
N GLN A 83 24.75 -10.78 5.14
CA GLN A 83 25.87 -11.40 5.84
C GLN A 83 26.03 -12.88 5.46
N LYS A 84 24.95 -13.66 5.57
CA LYS A 84 24.95 -15.09 5.22
C LYS A 84 25.37 -15.33 3.77
N MET A 85 24.95 -14.48 2.83
CA MET A 85 25.41 -14.59 1.44
C MET A 85 26.82 -14.05 1.19
N ARG A 86 27.42 -13.26 2.08
CA ARG A 86 28.87 -13.01 2.09
C ARG A 86 29.65 -14.23 2.58
N GLU A 87 29.09 -14.94 3.56
CA GLU A 87 29.67 -16.16 4.11
C GLU A 87 29.59 -17.33 3.10
N GLU A 88 28.54 -17.37 2.27
CA GLU A 88 28.35 -18.38 1.20
C GLU A 88 29.24 -18.17 -0.04
N ASP A 89 29.61 -16.93 -0.40
CA ASP A 89 30.49 -16.63 -1.55
C ASP A 89 31.41 -15.42 -1.28
N PRO A 90 32.44 -15.57 -0.42
CA PRO A 90 33.28 -14.46 0.07
C PRO A 90 34.21 -13.83 -0.97
N GLY A 91 34.18 -14.30 -2.23
CA GLY A 91 35.03 -13.81 -3.32
C GLY A 91 34.32 -12.98 -4.39
N LYS A 92 32.97 -12.98 -4.46
CA LYS A 92 32.23 -12.19 -5.46
C LYS A 92 31.93 -10.78 -4.98
N GLU A 93 32.34 -9.80 -5.77
CA GLU A 93 31.79 -8.45 -5.63
C GLU A 93 30.28 -8.43 -5.91
N TYR A 94 29.57 -7.56 -5.22
CA TYR A 94 28.15 -7.29 -5.46
C TYR A 94 27.84 -5.83 -5.15
N ALA A 95 26.71 -5.35 -5.65
CA ALA A 95 26.17 -4.04 -5.27
C ALA A 95 24.73 -4.16 -4.75
N THR A 96 24.31 -3.15 -3.99
CA THR A 96 22.90 -2.92 -3.65
C THR A 96 22.45 -1.64 -4.35
N ALA A 97 21.33 -1.69 -5.07
CA ALA A 97 20.78 -0.55 -5.79
C ALA A 97 19.42 -0.17 -5.22
N TYR A 98 19.17 1.13 -5.09
CA TYR A 98 17.87 1.70 -4.75
C TYR A 98 17.35 2.44 -5.97
N ILE A 99 16.19 2.05 -6.48
CA ILE A 99 15.63 2.56 -7.74
C ILE A 99 14.22 3.08 -7.45
N ALA A 100 13.96 4.35 -7.74
CA ALA A 100 12.59 4.86 -7.78
C ALA A 100 11.90 4.42 -9.07
N LEU A 101 10.62 4.10 -8.96
CA LEU A 101 9.71 3.84 -10.07
C LEU A 101 8.60 4.88 -10.03
N GLY A 102 8.32 5.52 -11.16
CA GLY A 102 7.20 6.45 -11.33
C GLY A 102 6.39 6.14 -12.57
N SER A 103 5.06 6.23 -12.50
CA SER A 103 4.15 6.10 -13.64
C SER A 103 2.99 7.09 -13.52
N ASN A 104 2.65 7.81 -14.60
CA ASN A 104 1.56 8.80 -14.61
C ASN A 104 0.82 8.91 -15.95
N LEU A 105 0.84 7.85 -16.75
CA LEU A 105 0.10 7.74 -18.01
C LEU A 105 -0.71 6.44 -18.04
N GLN A 106 -1.62 6.28 -19.00
CA GLN A 106 -2.55 5.13 -19.12
C GLN A 106 -3.51 4.88 -17.95
N GLY A 107 -3.83 5.92 -17.15
CA GLY A 107 -4.93 5.84 -16.21
C GLY A 107 -4.71 4.78 -15.14
N ASP A 108 -5.54 3.75 -15.14
CA ASP A 108 -5.59 2.71 -14.11
C ASP A 108 -4.53 1.60 -14.35
N ALA A 109 -3.98 1.49 -15.57
CA ALA A 109 -2.89 0.56 -15.90
C ALA A 109 -1.52 0.88 -15.24
N ARG A 110 -1.36 2.08 -14.62
CA ARG A 110 -0.12 2.53 -13.94
C ARG A 110 0.44 1.49 -12.96
N LEU A 111 -0.43 0.78 -12.24
CA LEU A 111 -0.02 -0.21 -11.24
C LEU A 111 0.62 -1.43 -11.92
N GLY A 112 0.01 -1.96 -12.97
CA GLY A 112 0.56 -3.07 -13.76
C GLY A 112 1.94 -2.74 -14.33
N ILE A 113 2.14 -1.50 -14.82
CA ILE A 113 3.45 -1.06 -15.32
C ILE A 113 4.53 -1.06 -14.21
N ILE A 114 4.19 -0.66 -12.98
CA ILE A 114 5.11 -0.71 -11.84
C ILE A 114 5.40 -2.16 -11.42
N GLU A 115 4.39 -3.03 -11.40
CA GLU A 115 4.54 -4.44 -11.04
C GLU A 115 5.38 -5.22 -12.09
N GLU A 116 5.15 -4.98 -13.38
CA GLU A 116 5.97 -5.51 -14.48
C GLU A 116 7.41 -4.99 -14.40
N ALA A 117 7.60 -3.69 -14.15
CA ALA A 117 8.94 -3.11 -13.99
C ALA A 117 9.72 -3.74 -12.83
N ILE A 118 9.08 -4.02 -11.69
CA ILE A 118 9.72 -4.70 -10.55
C ILE A 118 10.14 -6.13 -10.92
N SER A 119 9.28 -6.87 -11.64
CA SER A 119 9.59 -8.21 -12.15
C SER A 119 10.78 -8.18 -13.12
N GLU A 120 10.78 -7.26 -14.08
CA GLU A 120 11.86 -7.08 -15.05
C GLU A 120 13.19 -6.63 -14.40
N LEU A 121 13.14 -5.76 -13.39
CA LEU A 121 14.33 -5.39 -12.59
C LEU A 121 14.88 -6.61 -11.83
N GLY A 122 14.00 -7.41 -11.22
CA GLY A 122 14.37 -8.68 -10.57
C GLY A 122 15.06 -9.65 -11.53
N ARG A 123 14.55 -9.74 -12.77
CA ARG A 123 15.07 -10.60 -13.84
C ARG A 123 16.38 -10.10 -14.45
N CYS A 124 16.56 -8.78 -14.60
CA CYS A 124 17.71 -8.19 -15.30
C CYS A 124 18.88 -7.82 -14.37
N LEU A 125 18.59 -7.34 -13.16
CA LEU A 125 19.61 -6.83 -12.24
C LEU A 125 19.92 -7.81 -11.11
N GLY A 126 18.93 -8.56 -10.62
CA GLY A 126 19.11 -9.53 -9.53
C GLY A 126 18.02 -9.41 -8.46
N PRO A 127 18.09 -10.25 -7.40
CA PRO A 127 16.99 -10.42 -6.46
C PRO A 127 16.60 -9.10 -5.77
N ILE A 128 15.28 -8.86 -5.76
CA ILE A 128 14.66 -7.82 -4.93
C ILE A 128 14.91 -8.16 -3.46
N LEU A 129 15.25 -7.15 -2.66
CA LEU A 129 15.37 -7.25 -1.20
C LEU A 129 14.13 -6.66 -0.48
N GLY A 130 13.46 -5.70 -1.12
CA GLY A 130 12.18 -5.16 -0.67
C GLY A 130 11.66 -4.05 -1.58
N THR A 131 10.35 -3.81 -1.54
CA THR A 131 9.71 -2.63 -2.15
C THR A 131 9.28 -1.68 -1.05
N SER A 132 9.13 -0.38 -1.31
CA SER A 132 8.40 0.55 -0.44
C SER A 132 6.89 0.27 -0.46
N CYS A 133 6.11 1.05 0.29
CA CYS A 133 4.68 1.22 -0.02
C CYS A 133 4.49 1.83 -1.42
N LEU A 134 3.27 1.68 -1.94
CA LEU A 134 2.82 2.41 -3.12
C LEU A 134 2.38 3.82 -2.70
N TYR A 135 2.68 4.82 -3.52
CA TYR A 135 2.38 6.22 -3.22
C TYR A 135 1.78 6.94 -4.41
N GLU A 136 0.53 7.37 -4.28
CA GLU A 136 -0.07 8.30 -5.23
C GLU A 136 0.23 9.75 -4.84
N THR A 137 0.71 10.54 -5.80
CA THR A 137 1.09 11.94 -5.57
C THR A 137 0.54 12.84 -6.65
N VAL A 138 0.18 14.05 -6.22
CA VAL A 138 0.02 15.19 -7.14
C VAL A 138 1.27 15.32 -8.02
N PRO A 139 1.16 15.85 -9.23
CA PRO A 139 2.32 16.14 -10.08
C PRO A 139 3.33 17.01 -9.33
N ALA A 140 4.54 16.50 -9.19
CA ALA A 140 5.64 17.29 -8.66
C ALA A 140 6.09 18.28 -9.74
N PHE A 141 5.81 19.55 -9.51
CA PHE A 141 6.27 20.61 -10.38
C PHE A 141 7.59 21.15 -9.84
N ASP A 142 8.66 20.98 -10.59
CA ASP A 142 9.89 21.75 -10.35
C ASP A 142 9.52 23.24 -10.34
N VAL A 143 10.19 24.02 -9.47
CA VAL A 143 10.07 25.49 -9.42
C VAL A 143 10.07 26.02 -10.84
N CYS A 144 8.92 26.49 -11.33
CA CYS A 144 8.77 26.69 -12.77
C CYS A 144 9.79 27.73 -13.23
N PRO A 145 10.55 27.47 -14.31
CA PRO A 145 11.37 28.49 -14.93
C PRO A 145 10.50 29.72 -15.21
N LYS A 146 10.99 30.92 -14.84
CA LYS A 146 10.20 32.17 -14.92
C LYS A 146 9.52 32.29 -16.29
N GLY A 147 8.19 32.31 -16.30
CA GLY A 147 7.36 32.43 -17.51
C GLY A 147 6.76 31.12 -18.05
N VAL A 148 7.03 29.96 -17.43
CA VAL A 148 6.35 28.70 -17.75
C VAL A 148 5.06 28.58 -16.92
N VAL A 149 3.93 28.32 -17.59
CA VAL A 149 2.63 28.06 -16.93
C VAL A 149 2.49 26.56 -16.70
N HIS A 150 2.22 26.14 -15.46
CA HIS A 150 1.98 24.74 -15.11
C HIS A 150 0.72 24.20 -15.80
N ASP A 151 0.79 23.01 -16.39
CA ASP A 151 -0.42 22.28 -16.81
C ASP A 151 -1.01 21.56 -15.59
N VAL A 152 -1.99 22.18 -14.94
CA VAL A 152 -2.68 21.58 -13.77
C VAL A 152 -3.46 20.31 -14.12
N PHE A 153 -3.69 20.01 -15.41
CA PHE A 153 -4.27 18.72 -15.83
C PHE A 153 -3.23 17.60 -15.96
N HIS A 154 -1.98 17.83 -15.52
CA HIS A 154 -1.00 16.75 -15.46
C HIS A 154 -1.53 15.59 -14.59
N PRO A 155 -1.51 14.32 -15.06
CA PRO A 155 -2.01 13.22 -14.26
C PRO A 155 -1.11 12.93 -13.04
N PHE A 156 -1.75 12.41 -11.98
CA PHE A 156 -1.08 11.97 -10.75
C PHE A 156 -0.03 10.91 -11.02
N TYR A 157 1.08 10.98 -10.28
CA TYR A 157 2.09 9.93 -10.27
C TYR A 157 1.70 8.83 -9.30
N LEU A 158 1.92 7.60 -9.73
CA LEU A 158 2.04 6.45 -8.85
C LEU A 158 3.53 6.17 -8.69
N ASN A 159 4.00 6.06 -7.45
CA ASN A 159 5.42 6.00 -7.11
C ASN A 159 5.70 4.81 -6.19
N ALA A 160 6.88 4.21 -6.37
CA ALA A 160 7.45 3.23 -5.45
C ALA A 160 8.98 3.34 -5.47
N VAL A 161 9.65 2.73 -4.50
CA VAL A 161 11.10 2.49 -4.52
C VAL A 161 11.34 1.01 -4.32
N VAL A 162 12.28 0.45 -5.08
CA VAL A 162 12.75 -0.93 -4.91
C VAL A 162 14.21 -0.94 -4.49
N LYS A 163 14.53 -1.80 -3.52
CA LYS A 163 15.90 -2.12 -3.10
C LYS A 163 16.22 -3.52 -3.62
N LEU A 164 17.28 -3.66 -4.40
CA LEU A 164 17.71 -4.95 -4.96
C LEU A 164 19.21 -5.18 -4.78
N ARG A 165 19.63 -6.45 -4.84
CA ARG A 165 21.03 -6.84 -4.90
C ARG A 165 21.37 -7.27 -6.33
N THR A 166 22.51 -6.82 -6.83
CA THR A 166 22.99 -7.13 -8.17
C THR A 166 24.45 -7.59 -8.17
N PRO A 167 24.86 -8.53 -9.06
CA PRO A 167 26.27 -8.80 -9.33
C PRO A 167 26.92 -7.72 -10.21
N ILE A 168 26.14 -6.80 -10.79
CA ILE A 168 26.64 -5.68 -11.60
C ILE A 168 27.23 -4.64 -10.65
N THR A 169 28.55 -4.40 -10.75
CA THR A 169 29.24 -3.42 -9.91
C THR A 169 29.52 -2.08 -10.58
N ASP A 170 29.21 -1.96 -11.88
CA ASP A 170 29.26 -0.71 -12.65
C ASP A 170 27.86 -0.05 -12.63
N PRO A 171 27.68 1.10 -11.94
CA PRO A 171 26.38 1.76 -11.86
C PRO A 171 25.93 2.38 -13.18
N TRP A 172 26.83 2.64 -14.14
CA TRP A 172 26.42 3.07 -15.48
C TRP A 172 25.77 1.94 -16.27
N TYR A 173 26.23 0.69 -16.09
CA TYR A 173 25.58 -0.46 -16.72
C TYR A 173 24.20 -0.75 -16.11
N VAL A 174 24.02 -0.50 -14.81
CA VAL A 174 22.69 -0.48 -14.19
C VAL A 174 21.81 0.60 -14.83
N LEU A 175 22.29 1.85 -14.93
CA LEU A 175 21.56 2.95 -15.57
C LEU A 175 21.16 2.62 -17.02
N GLU A 176 22.05 2.02 -17.81
CA GLU A 176 21.76 1.58 -19.18
C GLU A 176 20.62 0.56 -19.22
N ILE A 177 20.59 -0.41 -18.29
CA ILE A 177 19.48 -1.36 -18.15
C ILE A 177 18.17 -0.63 -17.79
N LEU A 178 18.21 0.36 -16.89
CA LEU A 178 17.02 1.18 -16.57
C LEU A 178 16.49 1.92 -17.80
N LYS A 179 17.36 2.56 -18.59
CA LYS A 179 16.95 3.28 -19.81
C LYS A 179 16.47 2.35 -20.93
N ASN A 180 17.01 1.14 -21.02
CA ASN A 180 16.49 0.11 -21.91
C ASN A 180 15.10 -0.40 -21.47
N LEU A 181 14.80 -0.48 -20.17
CA LEU A 181 13.46 -0.81 -19.67
C LEU A 181 12.46 0.32 -19.95
N GLU A 182 12.83 1.57 -19.67
CA GLU A 182 12.02 2.76 -20.05
C GLU A 182 11.67 2.73 -21.54
N ALA A 183 12.66 2.55 -22.42
CA ALA A 183 12.45 2.50 -23.87
C ALA A 183 11.51 1.35 -24.30
N LYS A 184 11.66 0.15 -23.71
CA LYS A 184 10.75 -0.98 -23.97
C LYS A 184 9.30 -0.69 -23.58
N THR A 185 9.09 0.04 -22.48
CA THR A 185 7.74 0.50 -22.08
C THR A 185 7.19 1.63 -22.95
N GLY A 186 7.86 2.01 -24.05
CA GLY A 186 7.38 3.01 -25.01
C GLY A 186 7.77 4.45 -24.68
N ARG A 187 8.76 4.68 -23.81
CA ARG A 187 9.27 6.03 -23.53
C ARG A 187 10.34 6.46 -24.55
N PRO A 188 10.18 7.59 -25.25
CA PRO A 188 11.26 8.21 -25.99
C PRO A 188 12.42 8.59 -25.05
N LEU A 189 13.63 8.16 -25.39
CA LEU A 189 14.84 8.55 -24.67
C LEU A 189 15.40 9.88 -25.21
N PRO A 190 16.04 10.71 -24.37
CA PRO A 190 16.64 11.96 -24.81
C PRO A 190 17.83 11.73 -25.76
N THR A 191 17.96 12.59 -26.76
CA THR A 191 19.13 12.65 -27.63
C THR A 191 20.34 13.28 -26.91
N PRO A 192 21.57 13.20 -27.46
CA PRO A 192 22.72 13.92 -26.89
C PRO A 192 22.48 15.43 -26.73
N GLU A 193 21.79 16.05 -27.69
CA GLU A 193 21.43 17.47 -27.68
C GLU A 193 20.44 17.80 -26.54
N ASP A 194 19.44 16.94 -26.31
CA ASP A 194 18.49 17.08 -25.19
C ASP A 194 19.21 16.96 -23.83
N MET A 195 20.23 16.10 -23.73
CA MET A 195 21.00 15.91 -22.50
C MET A 195 21.90 17.11 -22.18
N GLU A 196 22.57 17.70 -23.17
CA GLU A 196 23.36 18.93 -22.99
C GLU A 196 22.47 20.12 -22.62
N ALA A 197 21.28 20.24 -23.23
CA ALA A 197 20.31 21.27 -22.86
C ALA A 197 19.83 21.12 -21.40
N ALA A 198 19.57 19.89 -20.95
CA ALA A 198 19.10 19.62 -19.58
C ALA A 198 20.17 19.86 -18.49
N LEU A 199 21.46 19.66 -18.81
CA LEU A 199 22.56 19.94 -17.89
C LEU A 199 22.72 21.44 -17.62
N ASN A 200 22.72 22.26 -18.67
CA ASN A 200 22.84 23.72 -18.57
C ASN A 200 21.68 24.39 -17.80
N ASP A 201 20.51 23.77 -17.81
CA ASP A 201 19.31 24.27 -17.13
C ASP A 201 19.23 23.84 -15.64
N CYS A 202 20.13 22.94 -15.21
CA CYS A 202 20.29 22.57 -13.79
C CYS A 202 21.35 23.41 -13.07
N THR A 203 22.24 24.10 -13.80
CA THR A 203 23.34 24.92 -13.25
C THR A 203 22.97 26.40 -13.09
N SER A 204 21.81 26.83 -13.59
CA SER A 204 21.32 28.21 -13.56
C SER A 204 20.60 28.60 -12.26
N SER A 205 21.12 28.19 -11.10
CA SER A 205 20.68 28.69 -9.78
C SER A 205 21.25 30.07 -9.45
N GLY A 206 21.30 30.97 -10.44
CA GLY A 206 21.87 32.31 -10.33
C GLY A 206 20.87 33.31 -9.72
N GLU A 207 21.33 34.10 -8.77
CA GLU A 207 20.56 35.18 -8.14
C GLU A 207 20.06 36.18 -9.20
N ALA A 208 18.74 36.32 -9.33
CA ALA A 208 18.16 37.30 -10.23
C ALA A 208 18.22 38.70 -9.59
N THR A 209 19.20 39.51 -9.97
CA THR A 209 19.26 40.93 -9.64
C THR A 209 18.03 41.66 -10.18
N ASN A 210 17.38 42.47 -9.34
CA ASN A 210 16.20 43.25 -9.70
C ASN A 210 16.54 44.47 -10.56
N GLU A 211 16.86 44.26 -11.84
CA GLU A 211 16.97 45.35 -12.82
C GLU A 211 16.79 44.83 -14.25
N ASP A 212 15.53 44.71 -14.69
CA ASP A 212 15.19 44.69 -16.12
C ASP A 212 13.71 45.07 -16.32
N VAL A 213 13.48 46.29 -16.84
CA VAL A 213 12.16 46.85 -17.14
C VAL A 213 11.76 46.44 -18.56
N PRO A 214 10.50 46.05 -18.85
CA PRO A 214 10.12 45.51 -20.16
C PRO A 214 10.12 46.58 -21.27
N GLY A 215 11.28 46.78 -21.89
CA GLY A 215 11.50 47.57 -23.10
C GLY A 215 11.35 46.74 -24.38
N GLN A 216 10.69 47.32 -25.37
CA GLN A 216 10.34 46.76 -26.68
C GLN A 216 11.39 45.85 -27.35
N GLY A 217 10.90 44.75 -27.94
CA GLY A 217 11.35 44.34 -29.27
C GLY A 217 12.31 43.16 -29.39
N ASN A 218 11.81 41.94 -29.20
CA ASN A 218 12.21 40.87 -30.11
C ASN A 218 11.08 39.85 -30.35
N LYS A 219 10.80 39.51 -31.61
CA LYS A 219 9.82 38.48 -31.99
C LYS A 219 10.46 37.10 -31.87
N GLY A 220 10.88 36.72 -30.67
CA GLY A 220 11.25 35.34 -30.35
C GLY A 220 10.01 34.46 -30.34
N ALA A 221 10.05 33.33 -31.07
CA ALA A 221 8.93 32.41 -31.16
C ALA A 221 8.49 31.94 -29.76
N SER A 222 7.18 31.90 -29.52
CA SER A 222 6.66 31.40 -28.24
C SER A 222 7.10 29.95 -28.06
N ARG A 223 7.93 29.67 -27.05
CA ARG A 223 8.26 28.30 -26.59
C ARG A 223 7.06 27.66 -25.85
N LYS A 224 5.84 27.82 -26.39
CA LYS A 224 4.74 26.89 -26.13
C LYS A 224 5.01 25.60 -26.89
N GLY A 225 5.99 24.83 -26.43
CA GLY A 225 6.19 23.46 -26.87
C GLY A 225 5.04 22.63 -26.34
N ASP A 226 3.99 22.45 -27.14
CA ASP A 226 2.88 21.57 -26.75
C ASP A 226 3.39 20.12 -26.72
N TRP A 227 3.70 19.65 -25.52
CA TRP A 227 4.19 18.30 -25.29
C TRP A 227 3.20 17.24 -25.81
N LYS A 228 1.93 17.60 -25.98
CA LYS A 228 0.85 16.77 -26.54
C LYS A 228 1.04 16.53 -28.04
N GLU A 229 1.62 17.48 -28.78
CA GLU A 229 2.06 17.26 -30.18
C GLU A 229 3.35 16.46 -30.28
N ALA A 230 4.26 16.61 -29.31
CA ALA A 230 5.55 15.92 -29.31
C ALA A 230 5.40 14.43 -28.95
N LEU A 231 4.52 14.09 -27.99
CA LEU A 231 4.14 12.70 -27.70
C LEU A 231 3.51 12.01 -28.91
N LYS A 232 2.68 12.70 -29.70
CA LYS A 232 2.12 12.18 -30.97
C LYS A 232 3.18 11.91 -32.06
N LYS A 233 4.44 12.30 -31.83
CA LYS A 233 5.58 12.19 -32.76
C LYS A 233 6.73 11.38 -32.15
N ASP A 234 6.47 10.64 -31.06
CA ASP A 234 7.45 9.89 -30.25
C ASP A 234 8.71 10.68 -29.90
N LYS A 235 8.57 11.99 -29.66
CA LYS A 235 9.69 12.86 -29.28
C LYS A 235 9.84 12.95 -27.77
N TYR A 236 11.09 12.95 -27.31
CA TYR A 236 11.42 13.25 -25.92
C TYR A 236 10.95 14.67 -25.55
N VAL A 237 10.33 14.79 -24.37
CA VAL A 237 10.02 16.08 -23.75
C VAL A 237 10.32 16.00 -22.25
N ARG A 238 11.10 16.95 -21.76
CA ARG A 238 11.40 17.08 -20.33
C ARG A 238 10.13 17.47 -19.56
N GLY A 239 9.84 16.76 -18.47
CA GLY A 239 8.67 17.03 -17.62
C GLY A 239 7.30 16.59 -18.17
N ALA A 240 7.23 15.96 -19.34
CA ALA A 240 5.98 15.40 -19.85
C ALA A 240 5.59 14.09 -19.13
N PRO A 241 4.30 13.67 -19.15
CA PRO A 241 3.86 12.38 -18.64
C PRO A 241 4.58 11.19 -19.27
N ARG A 242 4.72 10.10 -18.51
CA ARG A 242 5.54 8.92 -18.80
C ARG A 242 4.80 7.65 -18.41
N LEU A 243 4.97 6.62 -19.23
CA LEU A 243 4.53 5.25 -18.90
C LEU A 243 5.34 4.71 -17.73
N LEU A 244 6.67 4.88 -17.78
CA LEU A 244 7.60 4.51 -16.71
C LEU A 244 8.76 5.52 -16.60
N ASP A 245 9.17 5.78 -15.37
CA ASP A 245 10.38 6.51 -14.99
C ASP A 245 11.18 5.71 -13.96
N LEU A 246 12.46 5.48 -14.24
CA LEU A 246 13.39 4.71 -13.42
C LEU A 246 14.62 5.57 -13.09
N ASP A 247 14.68 6.03 -11.83
CA ASP A 247 15.78 6.82 -11.28
C ASP A 247 16.63 5.95 -10.34
N LEU A 248 17.93 5.80 -10.61
CA LEU A 248 18.88 5.16 -9.68
C LEU A 248 19.23 6.15 -8.56
N LEU A 249 18.71 5.91 -7.35
CA LEU A 249 18.81 6.80 -6.21
C LEU A 249 20.16 6.67 -5.48
N PHE A 250 20.50 5.43 -5.14
CA PHE A 250 21.71 5.06 -4.40
C PHE A 250 22.29 3.76 -4.96
N PHE A 251 23.60 3.59 -4.81
CA PHE A 251 24.32 2.39 -5.23
C PHE A 251 25.46 2.08 -4.25
N ASP A 252 25.39 0.95 -3.55
CA ASP A 252 26.40 0.51 -2.59
C ASP A 252 27.23 -0.62 -3.16
N LYS A 253 28.47 -0.34 -3.61
CA LYS A 253 29.40 -1.40 -4.04
C LYS A 253 30.05 -2.03 -2.82
N ASN A 254 29.88 -3.34 -2.64
CA ASN A 254 30.41 -4.12 -1.51
C ASN A 254 30.08 -3.49 -0.13
N GLY A 255 28.90 -2.86 0.01
CA GLY A 255 28.47 -2.20 1.25
C GLY A 255 29.11 -0.83 1.51
N ARG A 256 29.68 -0.18 0.49
CA ARG A 256 30.13 1.22 0.52
C ARG A 256 29.39 2.00 -0.56
N SER A 257 28.73 3.09 -0.16
CA SER A 257 27.99 3.94 -1.09
C SER A 257 28.93 4.60 -2.10
N VAL A 258 28.52 4.55 -3.37
CA VAL A 258 29.22 5.18 -4.49
C VAL A 258 28.69 6.59 -4.68
N VAL A 259 29.61 7.56 -4.76
CA VAL A 259 29.32 8.96 -5.06
C VAL A 259 29.89 9.30 -6.43
N ILE A 260 29.09 9.90 -7.30
CA ILE A 260 29.45 10.30 -8.67
C ILE A 260 28.99 11.75 -8.86
N HIS A 261 29.92 12.65 -9.13
CA HIS A 261 29.62 14.05 -9.43
C HIS A 261 29.10 14.23 -10.87
N PRO A 262 28.25 15.23 -11.15
CA PRO A 262 27.64 15.43 -12.46
C PRO A 262 28.65 15.64 -13.60
N ASP A 263 29.81 16.22 -13.30
CA ASP A 263 30.88 16.45 -14.28
C ASP A 263 31.66 15.18 -14.65
N VAL A 264 31.39 14.05 -13.99
CA VAL A 264 32.08 12.77 -14.19
C VAL A 264 31.26 11.86 -15.10
N ARG A 265 31.52 11.93 -16.41
CA ARG A 265 31.07 10.93 -17.40
C ARG A 265 32.27 10.33 -18.14
N PRO A 266 32.60 9.05 -17.95
CA PRO A 266 33.64 8.39 -18.74
C PRO A 266 33.27 8.35 -20.23
N VAL A 267 34.28 8.40 -21.11
CA VAL A 267 34.08 8.55 -22.57
C VAL A 267 33.34 7.37 -23.20
N ASP A 268 33.43 6.17 -22.60
CA ASP A 268 32.71 4.96 -23.02
C ASP A 268 31.23 4.93 -22.58
N LYS A 269 30.77 5.86 -21.74
CA LYS A 269 29.42 5.84 -21.18
C LYS A 269 28.48 6.78 -21.92
N GLN A 270 27.42 6.21 -22.48
CA GLN A 270 26.36 6.94 -23.21
C GLN A 270 25.63 7.97 -22.32
N TRP A 271 25.28 7.57 -21.10
CA TRP A 271 24.39 8.33 -20.22
C TRP A 271 25.18 9.07 -19.12
N PRO A 272 24.87 10.35 -18.82
CA PRO A 272 25.36 10.99 -17.61
C PRO A 272 24.73 10.35 -16.37
N LEU A 273 25.48 10.27 -15.28
CA LEU A 273 25.03 9.70 -14.01
C LEU A 273 25.53 10.57 -12.86
N THR A 274 24.68 10.79 -11.86
CA THR A 274 25.03 11.47 -10.61
C THR A 274 24.49 10.62 -9.46
N LEU A 275 25.34 10.30 -8.50
CA LEU A 275 24.99 9.50 -7.34
C LEU A 275 25.48 10.15 -6.04
N PRO A 276 24.66 10.21 -4.98
CA PRO A 276 23.21 9.94 -4.97
C PRO A 276 22.43 10.80 -5.97
N HIS A 277 21.23 10.36 -6.35
CA HIS A 277 20.41 11.13 -7.29
C HIS A 277 20.17 12.55 -6.74
N PRO A 278 20.52 13.62 -7.47
CA PRO A 278 20.77 14.96 -6.92
C PRO A 278 19.54 15.64 -6.30
N ARG A 279 18.34 15.10 -6.52
CA ARG A 279 17.08 15.68 -6.06
C ARG A 279 16.34 14.83 -5.01
N ILE A 280 16.96 13.79 -4.44
CA ILE A 280 16.34 13.00 -3.37
C ILE A 280 15.90 13.91 -2.21
N ILE A 281 16.79 14.79 -1.75
CA ILE A 281 16.59 15.63 -0.56
C ILE A 281 15.51 16.72 -0.72
N THR A 282 14.96 16.93 -1.92
CA THR A 282 13.92 17.95 -2.20
C THR A 282 12.57 17.36 -2.59
N ARG A 283 12.42 16.01 -2.60
CA ARG A 283 11.23 15.34 -3.14
C ARG A 283 10.59 14.40 -2.12
N ASN A 284 9.47 14.83 -1.52
CA ASN A 284 8.68 13.99 -0.61
C ASN A 284 8.18 12.70 -1.28
N PHE A 285 7.78 12.77 -2.55
CA PHE A 285 7.38 11.59 -3.33
C PHE A 285 8.50 10.53 -3.53
N VAL A 286 9.75 10.88 -3.23
CA VAL A 286 10.89 9.93 -3.18
C VAL A 286 11.26 9.59 -1.73
N LEU A 287 11.27 10.57 -0.82
CA LEU A 287 11.66 10.38 0.58
C LEU A 287 10.65 9.56 1.39
N PHE A 288 9.35 9.68 1.15
CA PHE A 288 8.34 8.84 1.80
C PHE A 288 8.53 7.34 1.48
N PRO A 289 8.58 6.91 0.20
CA PRO A 289 8.84 5.51 -0.12
C PRO A 289 10.25 5.03 0.30
N LEU A 290 11.29 5.88 0.23
CA LEU A 290 12.59 5.53 0.83
C LEU A 290 12.48 5.30 2.35
N CYS A 291 11.76 6.16 3.08
CA CYS A 291 11.64 6.07 4.53
C CYS A 291 10.83 4.84 5.00
N ASP A 292 9.91 4.33 4.17
CA ASP A 292 9.19 3.08 4.43
C ASP A 292 10.04 1.82 4.15
N LEU A 293 11.12 1.96 3.38
CA LEU A 293 11.97 0.88 2.91
C LEU A 293 13.27 0.75 3.70
N ASP A 294 13.93 1.88 3.96
CA ASP A 294 15.18 1.95 4.73
C ASP A 294 15.32 3.33 5.43
N PRO A 295 14.58 3.58 6.53
CA PRO A 295 14.53 4.89 7.18
C PRO A 295 15.87 5.35 7.77
N GLU A 296 16.71 4.39 8.18
CA GLU A 296 17.98 4.64 8.86
C GLU A 296 19.18 4.61 7.88
N TYR A 297 18.94 4.45 6.57
CA TYR A 297 19.97 4.58 5.54
C TYR A 297 20.56 6.00 5.53
N ILE A 298 21.88 6.11 5.64
CA ILE A 298 22.60 7.39 5.70
C ILE A 298 22.95 7.87 4.29
N HIS A 299 22.52 9.08 3.94
CA HIS A 299 22.87 9.72 2.67
C HIS A 299 24.36 10.08 2.65
N PRO A 300 25.18 9.52 1.73
CA PRO A 300 26.64 9.57 1.83
C PRO A 300 27.25 10.97 1.65
N VAL A 301 26.49 11.93 1.12
CA VAL A 301 26.92 13.32 0.95
C VAL A 301 26.42 14.24 2.08
N GLU A 302 25.26 13.94 2.67
CA GLU A 302 24.63 14.82 3.67
C GLU A 302 24.93 14.38 5.11
N GLY A 303 25.33 13.12 5.31
CA GLY A 303 25.58 12.54 6.64
C GLY A 303 24.32 12.29 7.47
N MET A 304 23.12 12.49 6.90
CA MET A 304 21.82 12.33 7.56
C MET A 304 21.10 11.07 7.10
N SER A 305 20.29 10.48 7.97
CA SER A 305 19.37 9.40 7.60
C SER A 305 18.25 9.87 6.67
N VAL A 306 17.71 8.95 5.85
CA VAL A 306 16.50 9.19 5.03
C VAL A 306 15.35 9.78 5.86
N LYS A 307 15.16 9.29 7.09
CA LYS A 307 14.15 9.76 8.04
C LYS A 307 14.38 11.19 8.52
N GLU A 308 15.63 11.60 8.74
CA GLU A 308 15.98 12.99 9.06
C GLU A 308 15.77 13.91 7.84
N LEU A 309 16.15 13.48 6.64
CA LEU A 309 15.91 14.21 5.39
C LEU A 309 14.40 14.43 5.16
N LEU A 310 13.58 13.40 5.37
CA LEU A 310 12.12 13.51 5.30
C LEU A 310 11.58 14.49 6.36
N ARG A 311 12.07 14.43 7.60
CA ARG A 311 11.69 15.37 8.66
C ARG A 311 12.02 16.82 8.30
N ILE A 312 13.17 17.07 7.67
CA ILE A 312 13.56 18.41 7.19
C ILE A 312 12.58 18.92 6.13
N ASN A 313 12.16 18.09 5.17
CA ASN A 313 11.18 18.50 4.17
C ASN A 313 9.77 18.69 4.74
N LEU A 314 9.38 17.93 5.76
CA LEU A 314 8.12 18.17 6.48
C LEU A 314 8.12 19.52 7.23
N GLU A 315 9.26 19.94 7.80
CA GLU A 315 9.38 21.27 8.39
C GLU A 315 9.43 22.38 7.32
N ARG A 316 10.10 22.16 6.18
CA ARG A 316 10.04 23.08 5.01
C ARG A 316 8.60 23.27 4.53
N ARG A 317 7.84 22.18 4.37
CA ARG A 317 6.40 22.20 4.03
C ARG A 317 5.60 22.99 5.06
N ARG A 318 5.88 22.80 6.35
CA ARG A 318 5.20 23.52 7.45
C ARG A 318 5.45 25.02 7.40
N ILE A 319 6.70 25.45 7.20
CA ILE A 319 7.07 26.87 7.06
C ILE A 319 6.38 27.47 5.83
N HIS A 320 6.39 26.77 4.70
CA HIS A 320 5.72 27.21 3.47
C HIS A 320 4.21 27.43 3.68
N LEU A 321 3.53 26.50 4.36
CA LEU A 321 2.11 26.63 4.72
C LEU A 321 1.83 27.80 5.69
N LEU A 322 2.71 28.05 6.65
CA LEU A 322 2.56 29.18 7.57
C LEU A 322 2.69 30.53 6.84
N ASN A 323 3.65 30.64 5.92
CA ASN A 323 3.84 31.84 5.10
C ASN A 323 2.63 32.07 4.18
N ALA A 324 2.20 31.04 3.44
CA ALA A 324 1.04 31.15 2.55
C ALA A 324 -0.29 31.42 3.29
N ALA A 325 -0.40 31.02 4.57
CA ALA A 325 -1.52 31.40 5.43
C ALA A 325 -1.45 32.87 5.88
N GLU A 326 -0.26 33.41 6.10
CA GLU A 326 -0.04 34.81 6.46
C GLU A 326 -0.27 35.76 5.28
N GLU A 327 0.28 35.45 4.10
CA GLU A 327 0.02 36.20 2.86
C GLU A 327 -1.48 36.30 2.53
N ALA A 328 -2.22 35.21 2.76
CA ALA A 328 -3.67 35.19 2.58
C ALA A 328 -4.41 36.08 3.60
N ARG A 329 -3.98 36.12 4.87
CA ARG A 329 -4.53 37.05 5.87
C ARG A 329 -4.28 38.49 5.47
N GLN A 330 -3.04 38.83 5.10
CA GLN A 330 -2.67 40.19 4.68
C GLN A 330 -3.44 40.64 3.44
N THR A 331 -3.66 39.75 2.47
CA THR A 331 -4.48 40.02 1.28
C THR A 331 -5.95 40.28 1.65
N GLN A 332 -6.53 39.48 2.56
CA GLN A 332 -7.90 39.68 3.05
C GLN A 332 -8.05 41.00 3.84
N GLU A 333 -7.08 41.35 4.69
CA GLU A 333 -7.05 42.63 5.40
C GLU A 333 -6.93 43.82 4.45
N LEU A 334 -6.10 43.72 3.41
CA LEU A 334 -5.94 44.78 2.42
C LEU A 334 -7.23 44.98 1.63
N ALA A 335 -7.89 43.90 1.20
CA ALA A 335 -9.19 43.94 0.54
C ALA A 335 -10.32 44.48 1.45
N ALA A 336 -10.26 44.20 2.75
CA ALA A 336 -11.20 44.80 3.72
C ALA A 336 -10.97 46.31 3.88
N LYS A 337 -9.71 46.76 3.90
CA LYS A 337 -9.34 48.18 4.00
C LYS A 337 -9.77 48.98 2.76
N THR A 338 -9.49 48.51 1.54
CA THR A 338 -9.91 49.20 0.30
C THR A 338 -11.43 49.25 0.10
N ASN A 339 -12.17 48.24 0.59
CA ASN A 339 -13.64 48.28 0.63
C ASN A 339 -14.20 49.22 1.72
N SER A 340 -13.40 49.61 2.71
CA SER A 340 -13.79 50.59 3.75
C SER A 340 -13.48 52.04 3.39
N GLU A 341 -12.48 52.28 2.53
CA GLU A 341 -12.12 53.63 2.06
C GLU A 341 -12.97 54.12 0.87
N THR A 342 -13.77 53.24 0.27
CA THR A 342 -14.68 53.55 -0.85
C THR A 342 -16.12 53.86 -0.41
N SER A 343 -16.42 53.87 0.89
CA SER A 343 -17.74 54.28 1.42
C SER A 343 -17.85 55.78 1.66
N GLY A 344 -17.64 56.57 0.61
CA GLY A 344 -17.91 58.01 0.57
C GLY A 344 -18.85 58.34 -0.60
N ASP A 345 -20.11 58.62 -0.28
CA ASP A 345 -21.20 59.05 -1.18
C ASP A 345 -21.45 58.23 -2.46
N HIS A 346 -22.50 57.38 -2.45
CA HIS A 346 -23.71 57.60 -3.27
C HIS A 346 -24.77 56.48 -3.11
N ILE A 347 -25.99 56.92 -2.73
CA ILE A 347 -27.34 56.44 -3.13
C ILE A 347 -27.63 54.93 -3.18
N ALA A 348 -28.65 54.51 -2.42
CA ALA A 348 -29.21 53.16 -2.43
C ALA A 348 -29.74 52.73 -3.81
N CYS A 349 -29.31 51.54 -4.26
CA CYS A 349 -29.99 50.77 -5.31
C CYS A 349 -30.30 49.36 -4.79
N SER A 350 -31.57 49.13 -4.47
CA SER A 350 -32.06 47.82 -4.03
C SER A 350 -32.36 46.91 -5.22
N HIS A 351 -31.36 46.27 -5.84
CA HIS A 351 -31.53 45.08 -6.70
C HIS A 351 -30.23 44.29 -6.86
N ARG A 352 -30.36 43.03 -7.31
CA ARG A 352 -29.28 42.02 -7.38
C ARG A 352 -28.11 42.49 -8.25
N CYS A 353 -26.95 42.72 -7.64
CA CYS A 353 -25.65 42.79 -8.31
C CYS A 353 -24.64 41.87 -7.61
N ALA A 354 -23.78 41.24 -8.40
CA ALA A 354 -22.86 40.19 -7.93
C ALA A 354 -21.77 40.73 -6.98
N PRO A 355 -21.21 39.88 -6.09
CA PRO A 355 -20.01 40.24 -5.33
C PRO A 355 -18.82 40.49 -6.28
N PRO A 356 -17.82 41.31 -5.87
CA PRO A 356 -16.90 41.94 -6.81
C PRO A 356 -15.98 40.95 -7.53
N ALA A 357 -15.93 41.05 -8.87
CA ALA A 357 -14.79 40.55 -9.62
C ALA A 357 -13.58 41.44 -9.27
N SER A 358 -12.56 40.84 -8.63
CA SER A 358 -11.53 41.56 -7.82
C SER A 358 -10.50 40.63 -7.16
N LEU A 359 -10.41 39.36 -7.57
CA LEU A 359 -9.35 38.42 -7.15
C LEU A 359 -8.95 37.55 -8.36
N HIS A 360 -8.40 38.19 -9.38
CA HIS A 360 -7.82 37.48 -10.52
C HIS A 360 -6.38 37.03 -10.19
N PHE A 361 -6.16 35.71 -10.29
CA PHE A 361 -4.88 34.99 -10.22
C PHE A 361 -4.19 34.82 -8.85
N VAL A 362 -4.43 33.68 -8.21
CA VAL A 362 -3.37 32.72 -7.81
C VAL A 362 -3.96 31.30 -7.87
N HIS A 363 -3.33 30.37 -8.61
CA HIS A 363 -3.63 28.93 -8.53
C HIS A 363 -3.30 28.43 -7.12
N ASN A 364 -4.23 27.80 -6.41
CA ASN A 364 -4.19 27.71 -4.95
C ASN A 364 -3.96 26.30 -4.37
N TYR A 365 -3.36 25.38 -5.14
CA TYR A 365 -2.55 24.34 -4.51
C TYR A 365 -1.27 24.97 -3.92
N ARG A 366 -1.36 25.44 -2.66
CA ARG A 366 -0.34 26.22 -1.92
C ARG A 366 0.88 25.44 -1.43
N ILE A 367 1.13 24.26 -1.97
CA ILE A 367 2.30 23.45 -1.65
C ILE A 367 2.87 23.03 -2.99
N ASP A 368 4.17 23.15 -3.19
CA ASP A 368 4.82 22.50 -4.33
C ASP A 368 4.53 20.98 -4.27
N GLY A 369 4.18 20.34 -5.38
CA GLY A 369 4.02 18.89 -5.46
C GLY A 369 5.28 18.10 -5.03
N SER A 370 6.45 18.72 -5.01
CA SER A 370 7.68 18.18 -4.40
C SER A 370 7.63 18.12 -2.87
N LEU A 371 6.88 19.02 -2.22
CA LEU A 371 6.66 19.13 -0.77
C LEU A 371 5.29 18.60 -0.32
N ALA A 372 4.38 18.28 -1.24
CA ALA A 372 3.12 17.57 -0.97
C ALA A 372 3.34 16.34 -0.08
N ILE A 373 2.35 15.97 0.75
CA ILE A 373 2.35 14.67 1.43
C ILE A 373 1.75 13.62 0.47
N PRO A 374 2.51 12.59 0.08
CA PRO A 374 2.01 11.50 -0.73
C PRO A 374 0.87 10.73 -0.06
N ARG A 375 -0.16 10.35 -0.83
CA ARG A 375 -1.19 9.40 -0.38
C ARG A 375 -0.57 8.00 -0.40
N ARG A 376 -0.40 7.37 0.77
CA ARG A 376 0.04 5.98 0.87
C ARG A 376 -1.10 5.06 0.44
N CYS A 377 -0.83 4.13 -0.47
CA CYS A 377 -1.84 3.28 -1.08
C CYS A 377 -1.62 1.79 -0.79
N PHE A 378 -2.74 1.08 -0.61
CA PHE A 378 -2.86 -0.37 -0.76
C PHE A 378 -3.55 -0.67 -2.09
N ALA A 379 -3.10 -1.69 -2.83
CA ALA A 379 -3.73 -2.10 -4.07
C ALA A 379 -4.83 -3.12 -3.77
N ALA A 380 -6.06 -2.63 -3.68
CA ALA A 380 -7.21 -3.47 -3.41
C ALA A 380 -7.56 -4.31 -4.66
N THR A 381 -7.51 -3.71 -5.84
CA THR A 381 -7.53 -4.42 -7.13
C THR A 381 -6.42 -3.90 -8.03
N THR A 382 -6.40 -4.24 -9.33
CA THR A 382 -5.55 -3.58 -10.32
C THR A 382 -5.93 -2.13 -10.58
N GLU A 383 -7.18 -1.74 -10.30
CA GLU A 383 -7.73 -0.40 -10.57
C GLU A 383 -7.98 0.40 -9.27
N GLU A 384 -8.29 -0.27 -8.16
CA GLU A 384 -8.69 0.36 -6.90
C GLU A 384 -7.54 0.46 -5.89
N LEU A 385 -7.30 1.69 -5.41
CA LEU A 385 -6.23 2.02 -4.46
C LEU A 385 -6.79 2.62 -3.16
N TRP A 386 -6.84 1.81 -2.10
CA TRP A 386 -7.23 2.25 -0.75
C TRP A 386 -6.15 3.08 -0.07
N THR A 387 -6.54 4.04 0.76
CA THR A 387 -5.62 4.88 1.52
C THR A 387 -5.19 4.23 2.84
N LEU A 388 -3.88 4.09 3.06
CA LEU A 388 -3.32 3.54 4.31
C LEU A 388 -2.91 4.63 5.31
N GLY A 389 -3.93 5.25 5.91
CA GLY A 389 -3.81 6.24 6.98
C GLY A 389 -3.23 7.59 6.54
N GLY A 390 -3.32 8.57 7.45
CA GLY A 390 -2.71 9.89 7.27
C GLY A 390 -3.57 10.88 6.47
N ASP A 391 -4.47 11.57 7.16
CA ASP A 391 -5.40 12.57 6.59
C ASP A 391 -4.73 13.62 5.70
N ALA A 392 -3.47 13.98 6.00
CA ALA A 392 -2.76 15.02 5.28
C ALA A 392 -2.53 14.68 3.79
N GLY A 393 -2.34 13.41 3.43
CA GLY A 393 -2.23 13.01 2.02
C GLY A 393 -3.57 13.05 1.28
N ILE A 394 -4.66 12.75 1.98
CA ILE A 394 -6.04 12.90 1.46
C ILE A 394 -6.36 14.39 1.26
N VAL A 395 -6.06 15.22 2.26
CA VAL A 395 -6.29 16.67 2.21
C VAL A 395 -5.50 17.32 1.07
N ASP A 396 -4.20 17.04 0.95
CA ASP A 396 -3.38 17.56 -0.14
C ASP A 396 -3.91 17.11 -1.51
N THR A 397 -4.39 15.87 -1.63
CA THR A 397 -5.00 15.34 -2.86
C THR A 397 -6.34 16.04 -3.20
N LEU A 398 -7.22 16.23 -2.21
CA LEU A 398 -8.52 16.88 -2.42
C LEU A 398 -8.37 18.36 -2.78
N LEU A 399 -7.43 19.08 -2.15
CA LEU A 399 -7.11 20.48 -2.49
C LEU A 399 -6.60 20.61 -3.92
N TYR A 400 -5.76 19.67 -4.39
CA TYR A 400 -5.32 19.64 -5.78
C TYR A 400 -6.49 19.42 -6.75
N ILE A 401 -7.39 18.48 -6.45
CA ILE A 401 -8.57 18.21 -7.29
C ILE A 401 -9.47 19.46 -7.39
N GLU A 402 -9.64 20.21 -6.31
CA GLU A 402 -10.40 21.46 -6.28
C GLU A 402 -9.78 22.55 -7.18
N ASP A 403 -8.45 22.71 -7.17
CA ASP A 403 -7.73 23.67 -8.03
C ASP A 403 -7.86 23.29 -9.53
N VAL A 404 -7.76 21.99 -9.87
CA VAL A 404 -7.97 21.50 -11.26
C VAL A 404 -9.41 21.73 -11.74
N LYS A 405 -10.41 21.44 -10.89
CA LYS A 405 -11.82 21.70 -11.20
C LYS A 405 -12.07 23.19 -11.42
N THR A 406 -11.57 24.04 -10.52
CA THR A 406 -11.69 25.50 -10.63
C THR A 406 -11.07 26.02 -11.93
N HIS A 407 -9.94 25.46 -12.37
CA HIS A 407 -9.33 25.83 -13.65
C HIS A 407 -10.12 25.30 -14.87
N ALA A 408 -10.68 24.10 -14.80
CA ALA A 408 -11.58 23.57 -15.83
C ALA A 408 -12.82 24.46 -16.00
N ASP A 409 -13.45 24.88 -14.90
CA ASP A 409 -14.62 25.78 -14.92
C ASP A 409 -14.29 27.14 -15.56
N GLN A 410 -13.07 27.66 -15.36
CA GLN A 410 -12.61 28.89 -16.03
C GLN A 410 -12.47 28.71 -17.55
N ILE A 411 -11.93 27.58 -18.00
CA ILE A 411 -11.82 27.25 -19.44
C ILE A 411 -13.22 27.13 -20.06
N ILE A 412 -14.11 26.36 -19.42
CA ILE A 412 -15.49 26.14 -19.85
C ILE A 412 -16.26 27.48 -19.91
N LYS A 413 -16.08 28.35 -18.92
CA LYS A 413 -16.74 29.67 -18.87
C LYS A 413 -16.35 30.60 -20.03
N VAL A 414 -15.15 30.44 -20.60
CA VAL A 414 -14.64 31.27 -21.70
C VAL A 414 -14.89 30.64 -23.07
N GLY A 415 -14.75 29.32 -23.20
CA GLY A 415 -14.78 28.62 -24.50
C GLY A 415 -15.80 27.49 -24.64
N GLY A 416 -16.65 27.26 -23.63
CA GLY A 416 -17.56 26.11 -23.58
C GLY A 416 -16.85 24.79 -23.27
N GLU A 417 -17.62 23.70 -23.11
CA GLU A 417 -17.06 22.37 -22.84
C GLU A 417 -16.12 21.86 -23.95
N GLU A 418 -16.33 22.32 -25.18
CA GLU A 418 -15.51 22.00 -26.35
C GLU A 418 -14.05 22.49 -26.21
N ALA A 419 -13.79 23.51 -25.40
CA ALA A 419 -12.45 24.07 -25.18
C ALA A 419 -11.51 23.19 -24.34
N LEU A 420 -12.03 22.21 -23.59
CA LEU A 420 -11.19 21.20 -22.93
C LEU A 420 -10.73 20.15 -23.94
N SER A 421 -9.44 19.78 -23.90
CA SER A 421 -8.97 18.64 -24.69
C SER A 421 -9.49 17.31 -24.14
N GLU A 422 -9.52 16.27 -24.98
CA GLU A 422 -9.92 14.92 -24.57
C GLU A 422 -9.14 14.41 -23.35
N VAL A 423 -7.83 14.65 -23.29
CA VAL A 423 -6.98 14.29 -22.15
C VAL A 423 -7.40 15.04 -20.89
N GLN A 424 -7.76 16.33 -20.99
CA GLN A 424 -8.22 17.12 -19.86
C GLN A 424 -9.59 16.63 -19.34
N ARG A 425 -10.52 16.29 -20.24
CA ARG A 425 -11.82 15.69 -19.86
C ARG A 425 -11.64 14.34 -19.18
N THR A 426 -10.83 13.46 -19.74
CA THR A 426 -10.54 12.13 -19.16
C THR A 426 -9.89 12.24 -17.79
N GLN A 427 -8.94 13.17 -17.62
CA GLN A 427 -8.33 13.42 -16.32
C GLN A 427 -9.33 14.04 -15.32
N LEU A 428 -10.18 14.98 -15.75
CA LEU A 428 -11.21 15.56 -14.88
C LEU A 428 -12.22 14.50 -14.39
N LEU A 429 -12.70 13.62 -15.27
CA LEU A 429 -13.55 12.48 -14.91
C LEU A 429 -12.85 11.54 -13.92
N ARG A 430 -11.55 11.28 -14.11
CA ARG A 430 -10.76 10.50 -13.14
C ARG A 430 -10.69 11.18 -11.77
N LEU A 431 -10.42 12.48 -11.73
CA LEU A 431 -10.32 13.23 -10.49
C LEU A 431 -11.67 13.37 -9.78
N GLN A 432 -12.78 13.44 -10.51
CA GLN A 432 -14.13 13.39 -9.94
C GLN A 432 -14.44 12.02 -9.31
N ARG A 433 -14.05 10.91 -9.97
CA ARG A 433 -14.15 9.57 -9.38
C ARG A 433 -13.30 9.45 -8.11
N LEU A 434 -12.04 9.88 -8.16
CA LEU A 434 -11.13 9.85 -7.01
C LEU A 434 -11.60 10.76 -5.86
N GLU A 435 -12.11 11.95 -6.15
CA GLU A 435 -12.70 12.84 -5.14
C GLU A 435 -13.86 12.17 -4.42
N LYS A 436 -14.77 11.52 -5.18
CA LYS A 436 -15.88 10.77 -4.60
C LYS A 436 -15.34 9.66 -3.69
N THR A 437 -14.45 8.81 -4.20
CA THR A 437 -13.82 7.74 -3.41
C THR A 437 -13.20 8.29 -2.12
N LEU A 438 -12.33 9.30 -2.19
CA LEU A 438 -11.64 9.85 -1.01
C LEU A 438 -12.56 10.56 0.00
N ARG A 439 -13.72 11.05 -0.43
CA ARG A 439 -14.75 11.63 0.47
C ARG A 439 -15.64 10.56 1.10
N GLU A 440 -15.75 9.40 0.47
CA GLU A 440 -16.58 8.27 0.92
C GLU A 440 -15.75 7.11 1.51
N GLU A 441 -14.41 7.23 1.52
CA GLU A 441 -13.51 6.18 1.93
C GLU A 441 -13.51 5.98 3.46
N HIS A 442 -14.06 4.85 3.89
CA HIS A 442 -13.93 4.36 5.26
C HIS A 442 -12.51 3.78 5.49
N PRO A 443 -11.77 4.19 6.54
CA PRO A 443 -10.48 3.60 6.90
C PRO A 443 -10.56 2.13 7.34
N LEU A 444 -11.70 1.67 7.86
CA LEU A 444 -11.94 0.25 8.15
C LEU A 444 -12.86 -0.38 7.08
N LYS A 445 -12.33 -1.38 6.39
CA LYS A 445 -13.03 -2.17 5.38
C LYS A 445 -13.67 -3.42 5.97
N LEU A 446 -14.82 -3.80 5.42
CA LEU A 446 -15.62 -4.94 5.87
C LEU A 446 -15.54 -6.08 4.85
N MET A 447 -15.03 -7.23 5.29
CA MET A 447 -15.02 -8.47 4.50
C MET A 447 -16.14 -9.39 4.98
N GLY A 448 -17.17 -9.57 4.15
CA GLY A 448 -18.28 -10.50 4.38
C GLY A 448 -17.89 -11.95 4.12
N ILE A 449 -18.22 -12.86 5.04
CA ILE A 449 -17.90 -14.30 4.91
C ILE A 449 -19.02 -15.03 4.16
N LEU A 450 -18.71 -15.58 2.98
CA LEU A 450 -19.62 -16.37 2.15
C LEU A 450 -19.18 -17.84 2.08
N ASN A 451 -19.80 -18.68 2.90
CA ASN A 451 -19.50 -20.12 2.93
C ASN A 451 -20.37 -20.88 1.92
N VAL A 452 -19.72 -21.57 0.97
CA VAL A 452 -20.39 -22.41 -0.06
C VAL A 452 -20.10 -23.91 0.15
N SER A 453 -19.74 -24.29 1.38
CA SER A 453 -19.49 -25.67 1.81
C SER A 453 -20.62 -26.19 2.72
N PRO A 454 -21.20 -27.39 2.47
CA PRO A 454 -22.26 -27.96 3.30
C PRO A 454 -21.89 -28.15 4.78
N ASP A 455 -20.60 -28.27 5.08
CA ASP A 455 -20.05 -28.46 6.42
C ASP A 455 -19.82 -27.14 7.21
N SER A 456 -20.35 -26.02 6.69
CA SER A 456 -20.26 -24.71 7.36
C SER A 456 -21.39 -24.53 8.37
N PHE A 457 -21.01 -24.45 9.66
CA PHE A 457 -21.92 -24.37 10.81
C PHE A 457 -22.50 -22.95 11.03
N THR A 458 -22.79 -22.22 9.96
CA THR A 458 -23.15 -20.80 9.99
C THR A 458 -24.39 -20.53 9.15
N ASP A 459 -25.27 -19.62 9.60
CA ASP A 459 -26.54 -19.26 8.94
C ASP A 459 -26.43 -18.75 7.48
N HIS A 460 -25.20 -18.61 6.98
CA HIS A 460 -24.85 -18.09 5.65
C HIS A 460 -24.37 -19.21 4.69
N PHE A 461 -24.59 -20.49 5.02
CA PHE A 461 -24.37 -21.57 4.06
C PHE A 461 -25.32 -21.40 2.87
N SER A 462 -24.75 -21.36 1.67
CA SER A 462 -25.50 -21.32 0.42
C SER A 462 -25.50 -22.70 -0.25
N ALA A 463 -26.66 -23.33 -0.37
CA ALA A 463 -26.81 -24.67 -0.94
C ALA A 463 -26.76 -24.67 -2.48
N SER A 464 -26.95 -23.50 -3.10
CA SER A 464 -26.84 -23.27 -4.55
C SER A 464 -26.03 -22.01 -4.87
N VAL A 465 -25.57 -21.92 -6.12
CA VAL A 465 -24.84 -20.75 -6.64
C VAL A 465 -25.72 -19.49 -6.59
N ASP A 466 -27.03 -19.61 -6.86
CA ASP A 466 -27.94 -18.45 -6.89
C ASP A 466 -28.25 -17.91 -5.48
N GLU A 467 -28.32 -18.79 -4.47
CA GLU A 467 -28.36 -18.38 -3.06
C GLU A 467 -27.07 -17.67 -2.64
N ALA A 468 -25.90 -18.18 -3.06
CA ALA A 468 -24.61 -17.57 -2.74
C ALA A 468 -24.48 -16.15 -3.32
N VAL A 469 -24.95 -15.96 -4.55
CA VAL A 469 -24.98 -14.66 -5.23
C VAL A 469 -26.00 -13.71 -4.59
N ALA A 470 -27.14 -14.22 -4.09
CA ALA A 470 -28.10 -13.41 -3.33
C ALA A 470 -27.56 -13.00 -1.95
N ALA A 471 -26.84 -13.89 -1.26
CA ALA A 471 -26.14 -13.59 -0.01
C ALA A 471 -25.03 -12.55 -0.22
N ALA A 472 -24.23 -12.65 -1.29
CA ALA A 472 -23.23 -11.64 -1.64
C ALA A 472 -23.88 -10.26 -1.89
N GLU A 473 -24.99 -10.20 -2.63
CA GLU A 473 -25.73 -8.95 -2.87
C GLU A 473 -26.27 -8.33 -1.58
N ALA A 474 -26.74 -9.16 -0.64
CA ALA A 474 -27.15 -8.70 0.69
C ALA A 474 -25.97 -8.16 1.50
N MET A 475 -24.81 -8.84 1.51
CA MET A 475 -23.60 -8.37 2.18
C MET A 475 -23.13 -7.01 1.64
N VAL A 476 -23.13 -6.82 0.32
CA VAL A 476 -22.78 -5.53 -0.31
C VAL A 476 -23.79 -4.45 0.06
N THR A 477 -25.09 -4.78 0.08
CA THR A 477 -26.15 -3.86 0.52
C THR A 477 -26.00 -3.45 2.00
N ASP A 478 -25.54 -4.37 2.85
CA ASP A 478 -25.26 -4.11 4.27
C ASP A 478 -23.92 -3.38 4.50
N GLY A 479 -23.05 -3.31 3.48
CA GLY A 479 -21.84 -2.49 3.42
C GLY A 479 -20.51 -3.24 3.37
N ALA A 480 -20.48 -4.48 2.85
CA ALA A 480 -19.23 -5.20 2.60
C ALA A 480 -18.43 -4.58 1.45
N ASP A 481 -17.18 -4.20 1.71
CA ASP A 481 -16.19 -3.80 0.69
C ASP A 481 -15.63 -5.03 -0.04
N VAL A 482 -15.54 -6.18 0.66
CA VAL A 482 -15.01 -7.45 0.15
C VAL A 482 -15.99 -8.60 0.47
N VAL A 483 -16.18 -9.54 -0.44
CA VAL A 483 -16.88 -10.82 -0.18
C VAL A 483 -15.88 -11.97 -0.31
N ASP A 484 -15.81 -12.81 0.71
CA ASP A 484 -14.83 -13.89 0.83
C ASP A 484 -15.49 -15.27 0.68
N VAL A 485 -15.23 -15.90 -0.47
CA VAL A 485 -15.89 -17.14 -0.91
C VAL A 485 -15.09 -18.37 -0.45
N GLY A 486 -15.64 -19.16 0.46
CA GLY A 486 -15.00 -20.36 1.02
C GLY A 486 -15.65 -21.69 0.59
N GLY A 487 -14.92 -22.51 -0.16
CA GLY A 487 -15.37 -23.83 -0.67
C GLY A 487 -15.10 -25.03 0.25
N GLU A 488 -14.20 -24.86 1.21
CA GLU A 488 -13.83 -25.84 2.24
C GLU A 488 -13.95 -25.19 3.62
N ALA A 489 -14.73 -25.80 4.52
CA ALA A 489 -14.81 -25.33 5.89
C ALA A 489 -13.48 -25.58 6.61
N THR A 490 -12.99 -24.61 7.39
CA THR A 490 -11.79 -24.79 8.25
C THR A 490 -12.14 -24.90 9.73
N ASN A 491 -13.43 -25.07 10.06
CA ASN A 491 -13.94 -25.18 11.42
C ASN A 491 -13.70 -26.60 12.02
N PRO A 492 -13.60 -26.74 13.36
CA PRO A 492 -13.26 -28.01 14.02
C PRO A 492 -14.40 -29.03 14.09
N PHE A 493 -15.59 -28.71 13.57
CA PHE A 493 -16.78 -29.57 13.58
C PHE A 493 -17.15 -30.13 12.20
N ARG A 494 -16.39 -29.78 11.15
CA ARG A 494 -16.56 -30.32 9.80
C ARG A 494 -16.25 -31.83 9.75
N VAL A 495 -16.67 -32.50 8.67
CA VAL A 495 -16.22 -33.87 8.38
C VAL A 495 -14.69 -33.89 8.19
N ALA A 496 -13.99 -34.73 8.97
CA ALA A 496 -12.53 -34.80 8.96
C ALA A 496 -11.97 -35.28 7.61
N GLY A 497 -10.86 -34.68 7.18
CA GLY A 497 -10.25 -34.88 5.86
C GLY A 497 -10.10 -33.57 5.08
N GLU A 498 -9.36 -33.61 3.97
CA GLU A 498 -9.25 -32.51 3.02
C GLU A 498 -10.31 -32.65 1.93
N VAL A 499 -10.98 -31.55 1.55
CA VAL A 499 -11.91 -31.54 0.41
C VAL A 499 -11.12 -31.75 -0.89
N PRO A 500 -11.49 -32.71 -1.75
CA PRO A 500 -10.80 -32.93 -3.02
C PRO A 500 -10.81 -31.67 -3.90
N LEU A 501 -9.68 -31.38 -4.55
CA LEU A 501 -9.48 -30.19 -5.40
C LEU A 501 -10.66 -29.92 -6.36
N ALA A 502 -11.13 -30.94 -7.06
CA ALA A 502 -12.25 -30.80 -8.01
C ALA A 502 -13.54 -30.30 -7.32
N VAL A 503 -13.84 -30.79 -6.12
CA VAL A 503 -15.07 -30.47 -5.37
C VAL A 503 -15.03 -29.04 -4.83
N GLU A 504 -13.90 -28.60 -4.30
CA GLU A 504 -13.75 -27.20 -3.86
C GLU A 504 -13.88 -26.24 -5.04
N ARG A 505 -13.21 -26.55 -6.16
CA ARG A 505 -13.29 -25.75 -7.38
C ARG A 505 -14.70 -25.65 -7.96
N GLU A 506 -15.43 -26.76 -8.00
CA GLU A 506 -16.83 -26.81 -8.47
C GLU A 506 -17.78 -25.97 -7.61
N ARG A 507 -17.48 -25.79 -6.31
CA ARG A 507 -18.23 -24.91 -5.40
C ARG A 507 -17.88 -23.43 -5.60
N VAL A 508 -16.59 -23.12 -5.70
CA VAL A 508 -16.08 -21.73 -5.66
C VAL A 508 -16.21 -21.02 -7.01
N VAL A 509 -15.68 -21.61 -8.08
CA VAL A 509 -15.49 -20.91 -9.37
C VAL A 509 -16.80 -20.41 -9.99
N PRO A 510 -17.91 -21.18 -10.01
CA PRO A 510 -19.19 -20.68 -10.54
C PRO A 510 -19.80 -19.54 -9.70
N VAL A 511 -19.52 -19.51 -8.40
CA VAL A 511 -20.00 -18.46 -7.48
C VAL A 511 -19.22 -17.16 -7.73
N VAL A 512 -17.89 -17.23 -7.81
CA VAL A 512 -17.03 -16.09 -8.16
C VAL A 512 -17.48 -15.45 -9.48
N GLN A 513 -17.63 -16.25 -10.54
CA GLN A 513 -18.06 -15.74 -11.86
C GLN A 513 -19.43 -15.04 -11.78
N LYS A 514 -20.45 -15.67 -11.17
CA LYS A 514 -21.79 -15.04 -11.09
C LYS A 514 -21.83 -13.81 -10.17
N ILE A 515 -20.98 -13.75 -9.14
CA ILE A 515 -20.84 -12.53 -8.31
C ILE A 515 -20.25 -11.41 -9.17
N LEU A 516 -19.20 -11.66 -9.94
CA LEU A 516 -18.64 -10.66 -10.86
C LEU A 516 -19.67 -10.22 -11.91
N ASP A 517 -20.36 -11.16 -12.57
CA ASP A 517 -21.36 -10.87 -13.61
C ASP A 517 -22.50 -9.98 -13.10
N LYS A 518 -22.91 -10.14 -11.82
CA LYS A 518 -24.06 -9.44 -11.23
C LYS A 518 -23.65 -8.16 -10.48
N LEU A 519 -22.56 -8.19 -9.73
CA LEU A 519 -22.13 -7.10 -8.87
C LEU A 519 -21.10 -6.19 -9.53
N GLY A 520 -20.27 -6.72 -10.43
CA GLY A 520 -19.19 -5.97 -11.07
C GLY A 520 -18.21 -5.41 -10.03
N ASN A 521 -17.64 -4.24 -10.33
CA ASN A 521 -16.73 -3.51 -9.43
C ASN A 521 -17.41 -2.86 -8.20
N ARG A 522 -18.60 -3.31 -7.79
CA ARG A 522 -19.26 -2.86 -6.55
C ARG A 522 -18.72 -3.55 -5.31
N VAL A 523 -17.93 -4.61 -5.47
CA VAL A 523 -17.34 -5.40 -4.39
C VAL A 523 -16.07 -6.07 -4.87
N ILE A 524 -15.11 -6.25 -3.97
CA ILE A 524 -13.91 -7.03 -4.21
C ILE A 524 -14.21 -8.50 -3.90
N ILE A 525 -13.80 -9.42 -4.78
CA ILE A 525 -14.04 -10.85 -4.60
C ILE A 525 -12.77 -11.53 -4.09
N SER A 526 -12.85 -12.14 -2.92
CA SER A 526 -11.78 -12.92 -2.31
C SER A 526 -12.12 -14.42 -2.34
N VAL A 527 -11.12 -15.28 -2.54
CA VAL A 527 -11.26 -16.73 -2.40
C VAL A 527 -10.49 -17.24 -1.19
N ASP A 528 -11.20 -17.87 -0.24
CA ASP A 528 -10.64 -18.56 0.93
C ASP A 528 -10.24 -19.98 0.52
N THR A 529 -8.94 -20.21 0.30
CA THR A 529 -8.41 -21.52 -0.11
C THR A 529 -6.95 -21.73 0.30
N MET A 530 -6.56 -23.00 0.40
CA MET A 530 -5.18 -23.45 0.61
C MET A 530 -4.59 -24.15 -0.63
N LYS A 531 -5.31 -24.17 -1.76
CA LYS A 531 -4.92 -24.93 -2.97
C LYS A 531 -4.62 -23.99 -4.15
N ALA A 532 -3.41 -24.06 -4.71
CA ALA A 532 -2.98 -23.17 -5.79
C ALA A 532 -3.88 -23.21 -7.03
N GLU A 533 -4.39 -24.38 -7.39
CA GLU A 533 -5.27 -24.53 -8.55
C GLU A 533 -6.65 -23.90 -8.33
N VAL A 534 -7.18 -23.91 -7.10
CA VAL A 534 -8.43 -23.20 -6.78
C VAL A 534 -8.20 -21.69 -6.81
N ALA A 535 -7.10 -21.21 -6.22
CA ALA A 535 -6.72 -19.81 -6.25
C ALA A 535 -6.58 -19.29 -7.70
N ARG A 536 -5.82 -20.00 -8.55
CA ARG A 536 -5.65 -19.67 -9.97
C ARG A 536 -6.97 -19.70 -10.74
N ASP A 537 -7.74 -20.78 -10.61
CA ASP A 537 -8.97 -20.97 -11.39
C ASP A 537 -10.06 -19.96 -10.95
N ALA A 538 -10.09 -19.57 -9.68
CA ALA A 538 -10.98 -18.51 -9.15
C ALA A 538 -10.54 -17.10 -9.59
N VAL A 539 -9.25 -16.76 -9.55
CA VAL A 539 -8.73 -15.47 -10.04
C VAL A 539 -8.94 -15.35 -11.56
N THR A 540 -8.80 -16.44 -12.31
CA THR A 540 -9.14 -16.50 -13.75
C THR A 540 -10.64 -16.23 -14.01
N ALA A 541 -11.51 -16.59 -13.05
CA ALA A 541 -12.95 -16.32 -13.10
C ALA A 541 -13.36 -14.96 -12.50
N GLY A 542 -12.40 -14.14 -12.06
CA GLY A 542 -12.65 -12.78 -11.58
C GLY A 542 -12.50 -12.55 -10.08
N ALA A 543 -11.88 -13.46 -9.32
CA ALA A 543 -11.45 -13.13 -7.94
C ALA A 543 -10.26 -12.16 -7.95
N ASP A 544 -10.33 -11.11 -7.14
CA ASP A 544 -9.25 -10.13 -6.95
C ASP A 544 -8.19 -10.60 -5.94
N TRP A 545 -8.65 -11.32 -4.90
CA TRP A 545 -7.85 -11.67 -3.72
C TRP A 545 -7.76 -13.18 -3.51
N VAL A 546 -6.61 -13.63 -3.00
CA VAL A 546 -6.40 -14.98 -2.46
C VAL A 546 -6.25 -14.88 -0.94
N ASN A 547 -7.20 -15.43 -0.19
CA ASN A 547 -7.15 -15.52 1.26
C ASN A 547 -6.51 -16.85 1.66
N ASP A 548 -5.20 -16.85 1.90
CA ASP A 548 -4.39 -18.05 2.09
C ASP A 548 -4.26 -18.44 3.58
N GLN A 549 -5.00 -19.50 3.94
CA GLN A 549 -5.02 -20.05 5.29
C GLN A 549 -3.95 -21.12 5.57
N THR A 550 -2.98 -21.35 4.67
CA THR A 550 -2.04 -22.48 4.77
C THR A 550 -1.14 -22.41 6.03
N GLY A 551 -0.68 -21.21 6.42
CA GLY A 551 0.11 -21.01 7.64
C GLY A 551 1.49 -21.69 7.64
N GLU A 552 1.95 -22.12 8.81
CA GLU A 552 3.21 -22.88 9.02
C GLU A 552 3.16 -24.31 8.43
N SER A 553 1.97 -24.84 8.11
CA SER A 553 1.81 -26.13 7.43
C SER A 553 2.23 -26.12 5.95
N ARG A 554 2.68 -24.96 5.46
CA ARG A 554 3.12 -24.71 4.09
C ARG A 554 4.35 -25.54 3.72
N LYS A 555 4.27 -26.23 2.58
CA LYS A 555 5.36 -27.09 2.05
C LYS A 555 6.11 -26.45 0.87
N GLY A 556 5.59 -25.36 0.30
CA GLY A 556 6.10 -24.77 -0.94
C GLY A 556 5.80 -25.62 -2.18
N GLY A 557 6.28 -25.16 -3.34
CA GLY A 557 6.07 -25.82 -4.63
C GLY A 557 4.79 -25.37 -5.34
N GLU A 558 4.44 -26.02 -6.45
CA GLU A 558 3.38 -25.59 -7.38
C GLU A 558 1.96 -25.69 -6.80
N GLY A 559 1.73 -26.50 -5.76
CA GLY A 559 0.45 -26.61 -5.06
C GLY A 559 0.21 -25.52 -3.99
N ASP A 560 1.21 -24.68 -3.73
CA ASP A 560 1.16 -23.58 -2.75
C ASP A 560 0.50 -22.33 -3.39
N PRO A 561 -0.58 -21.76 -2.83
CA PRO A 561 -1.22 -20.55 -3.37
C PRO A 561 -0.26 -19.38 -3.59
N LEU A 562 0.80 -19.26 -2.77
CA LEU A 562 1.79 -18.20 -2.93
C LEU A 562 2.65 -18.38 -4.18
N SER A 563 2.78 -19.60 -4.71
CA SER A 563 3.48 -19.84 -5.98
C SER A 563 2.72 -19.28 -7.18
N PHE A 564 1.39 -19.14 -7.07
CA PHE A 564 0.56 -18.44 -8.04
C PHE A 564 0.59 -16.92 -7.83
N VAL A 565 0.50 -16.43 -6.59
CA VAL A 565 0.57 -14.98 -6.30
C VAL A 565 1.89 -14.37 -6.77
N VAL A 566 3.02 -15.08 -6.62
CA VAL A 566 4.31 -14.64 -7.16
C VAL A 566 4.27 -14.61 -8.70
N GLY A 567 4.28 -13.41 -9.26
CA GLY A 567 4.22 -13.16 -10.70
C GLY A 567 2.83 -12.85 -11.25
N ASN A 568 1.81 -12.72 -10.40
CA ASN A 568 0.47 -12.27 -10.78
C ASN A 568 0.08 -11.00 -9.97
N SER A 569 -0.71 -10.12 -10.58
CA SER A 569 -1.21 -8.87 -9.97
C SER A 569 -2.39 -9.12 -8.99
N THR A 570 -2.24 -10.13 -8.14
CA THR A 570 -3.25 -10.62 -7.20
C THR A 570 -2.92 -10.20 -5.78
N THR A 571 -3.91 -9.72 -5.04
CA THR A 571 -3.75 -9.37 -3.63
C THR A 571 -3.89 -10.61 -2.75
N VAL A 572 -3.08 -10.74 -1.69
CA VAL A 572 -3.03 -11.93 -0.84
C VAL A 572 -3.20 -11.61 0.64
N VAL A 573 -4.04 -12.37 1.33
CA VAL A 573 -4.09 -12.41 2.80
C VAL A 573 -3.19 -13.55 3.28
N LEU A 574 -2.15 -13.22 4.03
CA LEU A 574 -1.28 -14.20 4.69
C LEU A 574 -1.81 -14.49 6.10
N MET A 575 -2.48 -15.62 6.31
CA MET A 575 -2.95 -16.01 7.63
C MET A 575 -1.95 -16.90 8.39
N HIS A 576 -1.67 -16.56 9.64
CA HIS A 576 -0.88 -17.41 10.54
C HIS A 576 -1.70 -18.57 11.12
N LYS A 577 -1.22 -19.81 10.94
CA LYS A 577 -1.78 -21.04 11.51
C LYS A 577 -0.66 -22.05 11.79
N ARG A 578 -0.78 -22.85 12.86
CA ARG A 578 -0.01 -24.07 13.11
C ARG A 578 -0.89 -25.32 12.95
N GLY A 579 -0.38 -26.35 12.29
CA GLY A 579 -1.11 -27.61 12.07
C GLY A 579 -2.22 -27.51 11.01
N THR A 580 -3.06 -28.54 10.96
CA THR A 580 -4.22 -28.64 10.05
C THR A 580 -5.52 -28.28 10.77
N PRO A 581 -6.65 -28.05 10.06
CA PRO A 581 -7.97 -27.94 10.66
C PRO A 581 -8.34 -29.06 11.67
N ASP A 582 -7.77 -30.27 11.50
CA ASP A 582 -8.00 -31.43 12.39
C ASP A 582 -7.04 -31.49 13.60
N THR A 583 -5.99 -30.66 13.64
CA THR A 583 -4.91 -30.78 14.62
C THR A 583 -4.50 -29.46 15.29
N PHE A 584 -4.96 -28.30 14.81
CA PHE A 584 -4.47 -26.99 15.29
C PHE A 584 -4.65 -26.76 16.79
N ASP A 585 -5.65 -27.38 17.43
CA ASP A 585 -5.87 -27.24 18.88
C ASP A 585 -4.78 -27.90 19.73
N GLY A 586 -3.95 -28.77 19.14
CA GLY A 586 -2.73 -29.30 19.76
C GLY A 586 -1.47 -28.43 19.55
N TYR A 587 -1.57 -27.29 18.86
CA TYR A 587 -0.45 -26.40 18.54
C TYR A 587 -0.62 -24.99 19.15
N GLN A 588 -1.11 -24.92 20.39
CA GLN A 588 -1.40 -23.68 21.11
C GLN A 588 -0.24 -23.20 22.01
N ASP A 589 0.92 -23.86 21.97
CA ASP A 589 2.09 -23.47 22.76
C ASP A 589 2.84 -22.32 22.08
N TYR A 590 2.86 -21.15 22.75
CA TYR A 590 3.62 -19.95 22.38
C TYR A 590 4.24 -19.36 23.66
N ASP A 591 5.48 -18.90 23.59
CA ASP A 591 6.13 -18.14 24.66
C ASP A 591 5.67 -16.67 24.63
N ASP A 592 5.53 -16.12 23.41
CA ASP A 592 4.99 -14.77 23.16
C ASP A 592 4.24 -14.80 21.82
N VAL A 593 2.93 -15.07 21.89
CA VAL A 593 2.09 -15.26 20.69
C VAL A 593 2.13 -14.05 19.76
N VAL A 594 2.23 -12.83 20.30
CA VAL A 594 2.26 -11.60 19.49
C VAL A 594 3.59 -11.47 18.75
N HIS A 595 4.71 -11.79 19.42
CA HIS A 595 6.03 -11.78 18.80
C HIS A 595 6.23 -12.89 17.78
N GLU A 596 5.84 -14.13 18.09
CA GLU A 596 6.01 -15.27 17.19
C GLU A 596 5.17 -15.10 15.92
N VAL A 597 3.88 -14.77 16.08
CA VAL A 597 2.97 -14.53 14.94
C VAL A 597 3.42 -13.34 14.11
N GLY A 598 3.80 -12.22 14.74
CA GLY A 598 4.30 -11.04 14.05
C GLY A 598 5.61 -11.31 13.28
N SER A 599 6.52 -12.10 13.86
CA SER A 599 7.80 -12.46 13.22
C SER A 599 7.60 -13.36 12.01
N TRP A 600 6.68 -14.33 12.10
CA TRP A 600 6.34 -15.20 10.98
C TRP A 600 5.69 -14.41 9.84
N LEU A 601 4.71 -13.56 10.14
CA LEU A 601 4.03 -12.72 9.14
C LEU A 601 5.02 -11.79 8.43
N ALA A 602 5.93 -11.15 9.17
CA ALA A 602 6.98 -10.30 8.60
C ALA A 602 7.90 -11.10 7.67
N SER A 603 8.41 -12.25 8.12
CA SER A 603 9.28 -13.14 7.32
C SER A 603 8.62 -13.62 6.02
N MET A 604 7.33 -13.97 6.07
CA MET A 604 6.57 -14.38 4.88
C MET A 604 6.32 -13.20 3.93
N SER A 605 5.98 -12.03 4.46
CA SER A 605 5.77 -10.81 3.67
C SER A 605 7.05 -10.34 2.97
N GLU A 606 8.21 -10.48 3.60
CA GLU A 606 9.49 -10.23 2.94
C GLU A 606 9.81 -11.30 1.88
N ALA A 607 9.44 -12.56 2.09
CA ALA A 607 9.67 -13.63 1.11
C ALA A 607 8.89 -13.37 -0.19
N LEU A 608 7.64 -12.91 -0.09
CA LEU A 608 6.85 -12.44 -1.23
C LEU A 608 7.50 -11.24 -1.94
N GLN A 609 7.99 -10.25 -1.20
CA GLN A 609 8.72 -9.11 -1.79
C GLN A 609 10.01 -9.52 -2.51
N ARG A 610 10.74 -10.51 -1.99
CA ARG A 610 11.90 -11.10 -2.69
C ARG A 610 11.50 -11.84 -3.97
N GLY A 611 10.26 -12.34 -4.05
CA GLY A 611 9.63 -12.86 -5.26
C GLY A 611 9.09 -11.79 -6.23
N GLY A 612 9.20 -10.50 -5.90
CA GLY A 612 8.72 -9.39 -6.73
C GLY A 612 7.30 -8.90 -6.39
N VAL A 613 6.61 -9.49 -5.41
CA VAL A 613 5.29 -9.03 -4.98
C VAL A 613 5.43 -7.73 -4.18
N GLY A 614 4.90 -6.62 -4.71
CA GLY A 614 4.89 -5.34 -4.01
C GLY A 614 4.12 -5.44 -2.69
N ARG A 615 4.62 -4.83 -1.61
CA ARG A 615 3.98 -4.93 -0.28
C ARG A 615 2.54 -4.39 -0.23
N TRP A 616 2.15 -3.56 -1.19
CA TRP A 616 0.79 -3.07 -1.41
C TRP A 616 -0.21 -4.16 -1.87
N ARG A 617 0.25 -5.39 -2.13
CA ARG A 617 -0.57 -6.58 -2.43
C ARG A 617 -0.72 -7.53 -1.24
N ILE A 618 -0.16 -7.21 -0.07
CA ILE A 618 -0.05 -8.16 1.05
C ILE A 618 -0.87 -7.64 2.24
N LEU A 619 -1.82 -8.45 2.72
CA LEU A 619 -2.45 -8.30 4.04
C LEU A 619 -1.92 -9.36 5.01
N ALA A 620 -1.86 -9.04 6.29
CA ALA A 620 -1.44 -9.95 7.35
C ALA A 620 -2.61 -10.31 8.29
N ASP A 621 -2.98 -11.60 8.41
CA ASP A 621 -3.96 -12.07 9.41
C ASP A 621 -3.25 -12.88 10.51
N PRO A 622 -3.26 -12.42 11.78
CA PRO A 622 -2.75 -13.17 12.93
C PRO A 622 -3.42 -14.53 13.19
N GLY A 623 -4.54 -14.85 12.53
CA GLY A 623 -5.24 -16.12 12.60
C GLY A 623 -5.91 -16.35 13.96
N LEU A 624 -6.77 -15.40 14.38
CA LEU A 624 -7.44 -15.44 15.68
C LEU A 624 -8.21 -16.75 15.89
N GLY A 625 -8.07 -17.39 17.06
CA GLY A 625 -8.77 -18.62 17.44
C GLY A 625 -8.39 -19.89 16.68
N ILE A 626 -7.41 -19.83 15.76
CA ILE A 626 -6.89 -20.97 14.99
C ILE A 626 -5.45 -21.22 15.44
N SER A 627 -5.22 -22.38 16.06
CA SER A 627 -4.00 -22.71 16.81
C SER A 627 -3.72 -21.81 18.01
N LYS A 628 -4.68 -20.98 18.48
CA LYS A 628 -4.53 -20.14 19.67
C LYS A 628 -5.71 -20.38 20.61
N ASN A 629 -5.46 -20.36 21.91
CA ASN A 629 -6.52 -20.32 22.92
C ASN A 629 -7.21 -18.92 22.92
N PRO A 630 -8.35 -18.75 23.65
CA PRO A 630 -9.04 -17.47 23.74
C PRO A 630 -8.15 -16.32 24.25
N GLU A 631 -7.37 -16.57 25.29
CA GLU A 631 -6.53 -15.60 25.98
C GLU A 631 -5.44 -15.04 25.04
N GLN A 632 -4.71 -15.93 24.36
CA GLN A 632 -3.76 -15.62 23.28
C GLN A 632 -4.43 -14.86 22.13
N SER A 633 -5.68 -15.18 21.80
CA SER A 633 -6.42 -14.45 20.77
C SER A 633 -6.74 -13.02 21.20
N PHE A 634 -7.03 -12.77 22.48
CA PHE A 634 -7.15 -11.40 23.03
C PHE A 634 -5.80 -10.69 23.11
N GLU A 635 -4.70 -11.40 23.36
CA GLU A 635 -3.35 -10.82 23.27
C GLU A 635 -3.00 -10.38 21.84
N LEU A 636 -3.40 -11.13 20.82
CA LEU A 636 -3.25 -10.72 19.41
C LEU A 636 -4.10 -9.48 19.08
N VAL A 637 -5.36 -9.42 19.51
CA VAL A 637 -6.24 -8.23 19.32
C VAL A 637 -5.68 -7.00 20.03
N ARG A 638 -5.14 -7.15 21.24
CA ARG A 638 -4.43 -6.09 21.98
C ARG A 638 -3.09 -5.74 21.31
N GLY A 639 -2.46 -6.71 20.66
CA GLY A 639 -1.12 -6.68 20.09
C GLY A 639 -1.02 -6.15 18.65
N VAL A 640 -2.13 -5.77 18.00
CA VAL A 640 -2.14 -5.31 16.59
C VAL A 640 -1.11 -4.23 16.28
N GLN A 641 -0.88 -3.29 17.20
CA GLN A 641 0.13 -2.24 17.05
C GLN A 641 1.57 -2.77 17.12
N ARG A 642 1.82 -3.82 17.92
CA ARG A 642 3.12 -4.48 18.02
C ARG A 642 3.39 -5.31 16.76
N ILE A 643 2.39 -6.02 16.24
CA ILE A 643 2.50 -6.75 14.97
C ILE A 643 2.78 -5.77 13.83
N ARG A 644 2.04 -4.67 13.73
CA ARG A 644 2.26 -3.58 12.76
C ARG A 644 3.71 -3.04 12.78
N GLN A 645 4.31 -2.90 13.96
CA GLN A 645 5.71 -2.44 14.11
C GLN A 645 6.76 -3.47 13.67
N MET A 646 6.38 -4.75 13.58
CA MET A 646 7.25 -5.84 13.14
C MET A 646 7.11 -6.13 11.64
N LEU A 647 5.94 -5.85 11.06
CA LEU A 647 5.70 -5.93 9.62
C LEU A 647 6.50 -4.86 8.87
N PRO A 648 6.92 -5.13 7.62
CA PRO A 648 7.30 -4.07 6.67
C PRO A 648 6.22 -2.99 6.61
N THR A 649 6.62 -1.71 6.72
CA THR A 649 5.70 -0.57 6.82
C THR A 649 4.63 -0.58 5.74
N GLY A 650 3.36 -0.37 6.11
CA GLY A 650 2.24 -0.30 5.16
C GLY A 650 1.76 -1.65 4.63
N ILE A 651 2.11 -2.77 5.27
CA ILE A 651 1.35 -4.01 5.18
C ILE A 651 0.20 -3.91 6.20
N PRO A 652 -1.07 -3.78 5.76
CA PRO A 652 -2.21 -3.72 6.67
C PRO A 652 -2.53 -5.08 7.30
N GLN A 653 -3.15 -5.07 8.48
CA GLN A 653 -3.72 -6.29 9.06
C GLN A 653 -5.19 -6.49 8.70
N LEU A 654 -5.56 -7.77 8.59
CA LEU A 654 -6.93 -8.26 8.53
C LEU A 654 -7.23 -9.03 9.82
N LEU A 655 -8.38 -8.79 10.46
CA LEU A 655 -8.81 -9.55 11.64
C LEU A 655 -10.15 -10.26 11.41
N GLY A 656 -10.11 -11.59 11.33
CA GLY A 656 -11.30 -12.44 11.38
C GLY A 656 -11.63 -12.90 12.81
N PHE A 657 -12.60 -12.25 13.47
CA PHE A 657 -13.04 -12.59 14.83
C PHE A 657 -14.47 -13.19 14.90
N SER A 658 -15.33 -12.90 13.91
CA SER A 658 -16.78 -13.11 14.01
C SER A 658 -17.16 -14.55 14.37
N ARG A 659 -18.04 -14.67 15.37
CA ARG A 659 -18.61 -15.94 15.90
C ARG A 659 -17.59 -16.97 16.43
N LYS A 660 -16.28 -16.66 16.48
CA LYS A 660 -15.22 -17.56 16.96
C LYS A 660 -15.28 -17.78 18.48
N ARG A 661 -14.65 -18.87 18.95
CA ARG A 661 -14.57 -19.28 20.37
C ARG A 661 -14.08 -18.19 21.32
N LEU A 662 -13.18 -17.31 20.86
CA LEU A 662 -12.66 -16.18 21.65
C LEU A 662 -13.78 -15.22 22.06
N VAL A 663 -14.77 -15.00 21.20
CA VAL A 663 -15.86 -14.06 21.43
C VAL A 663 -16.82 -14.62 22.48
N GLY A 664 -17.18 -15.90 22.33
CA GLY A 664 -17.99 -16.63 23.31
C GLY A 664 -17.33 -16.65 24.70
N TRP A 665 -16.02 -16.90 24.77
CA TRP A 665 -15.26 -16.80 26.03
C TRP A 665 -15.31 -15.38 26.61
N GLY A 666 -15.15 -14.34 25.78
CA GLY A 666 -15.18 -12.93 26.21
C GLY A 666 -16.52 -12.47 26.79
N VAL A 667 -17.63 -13.08 26.37
CA VAL A 667 -18.97 -12.83 26.92
C VAL A 667 -19.42 -13.86 27.98
N GLY A 668 -18.50 -14.73 28.41
CA GLY A 668 -18.72 -15.65 29.54
C GLY A 668 -19.41 -16.98 29.20
N GLU A 669 -19.47 -17.40 27.94
CA GLU A 669 -20.04 -18.71 27.57
C GLU A 669 -19.29 -19.87 28.24
N SER A 670 -20.03 -20.74 28.93
CA SER A 670 -19.44 -21.90 29.60
C SER A 670 -18.97 -22.96 28.60
N ALA A 671 -18.17 -23.92 29.06
CA ALA A 671 -17.82 -25.10 28.27
C ALA A 671 -19.03 -26.04 28.03
N GLN A 672 -20.13 -25.85 28.75
CA GLN A 672 -21.34 -26.67 28.67
C GLN A 672 -22.27 -26.16 27.56
N ASP A 673 -22.38 -24.84 27.40
CA ASP A 673 -23.12 -24.18 26.31
C ASP A 673 -22.56 -24.57 24.92
N ARG A 674 -21.27 -24.89 24.85
CA ARG A 674 -20.56 -25.26 23.61
C ARG A 674 -20.82 -26.70 23.13
N LYS A 675 -21.56 -27.51 23.90
CA LYS A 675 -21.86 -28.92 23.54
C LYS A 675 -23.23 -29.11 22.89
N GLY A 676 -24.09 -28.09 22.94
CA GLY A 676 -25.38 -28.07 22.24
C GLY A 676 -25.33 -27.19 20.98
N PRO A 677 -26.40 -27.17 20.17
CA PRO A 677 -26.58 -26.12 19.18
C PRO A 677 -26.66 -24.75 19.86
N PRO A 678 -26.17 -23.67 19.22
CA PRO A 678 -26.18 -22.33 19.82
C PRO A 678 -27.62 -21.87 20.10
N THR A 679 -27.83 -21.35 21.31
CA THR A 679 -29.09 -20.70 21.71
C THR A 679 -29.13 -19.26 21.20
N THR A 680 -30.32 -18.66 21.10
CA THR A 680 -30.50 -17.25 20.74
C THR A 680 -29.63 -16.33 21.59
N ALA A 681 -29.52 -16.58 22.90
CA ALA A 681 -28.67 -15.81 23.81
C ALA A 681 -27.17 -15.94 23.49
N THR A 682 -26.68 -17.13 23.13
CA THR A 682 -25.27 -17.28 22.70
C THR A 682 -24.99 -16.62 21.35
N VAL A 683 -25.92 -16.69 20.39
CA VAL A 683 -25.79 -15.99 19.10
C VAL A 683 -25.73 -14.48 19.33
N GLU A 684 -26.65 -13.92 20.13
CA GLU A 684 -26.67 -12.49 20.41
C GLU A 684 -25.45 -12.03 21.21
N GLY A 685 -25.03 -12.81 22.22
CA GLY A 685 -23.80 -12.55 22.98
C GLY A 685 -22.57 -12.48 22.07
N ARG A 686 -22.40 -13.42 21.13
CA ARG A 686 -21.30 -13.37 20.16
C ARG A 686 -21.43 -12.22 19.15
N ARG A 687 -22.64 -11.83 18.78
CA ARG A 687 -22.89 -10.66 17.93
C ARG A 687 -22.41 -9.38 18.59
N TRP A 688 -22.77 -9.14 19.86
CA TRP A 688 -22.29 -8.00 20.65
C TRP A 688 -20.79 -8.06 20.98
N GLY A 689 -20.25 -9.23 21.33
CA GLY A 689 -18.81 -9.40 21.52
C GLY A 689 -18.02 -9.15 20.24
N GLY A 690 -18.57 -9.52 19.07
CA GLY A 690 -18.02 -9.20 17.76
C GLY A 690 -18.04 -7.69 17.48
N ALA A 691 -19.16 -7.02 17.77
CA ALA A 691 -19.28 -5.57 17.69
C ALA A 691 -18.23 -4.85 18.56
N ALA A 692 -17.96 -5.32 19.78
CA ALA A 692 -16.91 -4.74 20.63
C ALA A 692 -15.50 -4.85 20.01
N ILE A 693 -15.19 -5.97 19.35
CA ILE A 693 -13.91 -6.14 18.62
C ILE A 693 -13.88 -5.25 17.37
N ALA A 694 -15.00 -5.12 16.64
CA ALA A 694 -15.10 -4.22 15.49
C ALA A 694 -14.82 -2.76 15.87
N ALA A 695 -15.36 -2.28 16.99
CA ALA A 695 -15.07 -0.95 17.53
C ALA A 695 -13.58 -0.78 17.87
N TRP A 696 -12.94 -1.79 18.47
CA TRP A 696 -11.50 -1.78 18.74
C TRP A 696 -10.67 -1.72 17.46
N CYS A 697 -11.06 -2.43 16.40
CA CYS A 697 -10.42 -2.37 15.09
C CYS A 697 -10.57 -0.98 14.44
N ALA A 698 -11.78 -0.41 14.45
CA ALA A 698 -12.03 0.94 13.94
C ALA A 698 -11.23 2.02 14.71
N ALA A 699 -11.00 1.81 16.00
CA ALA A 699 -10.12 2.66 16.81
C ALA A 699 -8.62 2.51 16.48
N ASN A 700 -8.20 1.49 15.72
CA ASN A 700 -6.81 1.15 15.40
C ASN A 700 -6.58 0.95 13.89
N THR A 701 -7.19 1.78 13.05
CA THR A 701 -7.16 1.66 11.58
C THR A 701 -5.80 1.91 10.93
N ASP A 702 -4.83 2.47 11.67
CA ASP A 702 -3.44 2.52 11.23
C ASP A 702 -2.74 1.16 11.28
N ALA A 703 -3.31 0.19 12.01
CA ALA A 703 -2.84 -1.19 12.14
C ALA A 703 -3.74 -2.21 11.45
N VAL A 704 -5.08 -2.10 11.62
CA VAL A 704 -6.09 -3.03 11.09
C VAL A 704 -6.94 -2.31 10.06
N THR A 705 -6.80 -2.68 8.79
CA THR A 705 -7.55 -2.06 7.69
C THR A 705 -8.77 -2.88 7.30
N VAL A 706 -8.79 -4.19 7.58
CA VAL A 706 -9.90 -5.07 7.21
C VAL A 706 -10.39 -5.89 8.41
N VAL A 707 -11.71 -6.03 8.56
CA VAL A 707 -12.32 -7.00 9.48
C VAL A 707 -13.16 -8.02 8.73
N ARG A 708 -12.98 -9.30 9.05
CA ARG A 708 -13.70 -10.43 8.41
C ARG A 708 -14.83 -10.91 9.32
N THR A 709 -16.07 -10.79 8.83
CA THR A 709 -17.30 -10.91 9.63
C THR A 709 -18.46 -11.57 8.89
N HIS A 710 -19.34 -12.25 9.62
CA HIS A 710 -20.65 -12.67 9.09
C HIS A 710 -21.67 -11.52 9.21
N ASP A 711 -21.60 -10.78 10.31
CA ASP A 711 -22.62 -9.80 10.72
C ASP A 711 -22.26 -8.41 10.16
N VAL A 712 -22.22 -8.30 8.82
CA VAL A 712 -21.72 -7.14 8.07
C VAL A 712 -22.42 -5.85 8.50
N LYS A 713 -23.76 -5.86 8.51
CA LYS A 713 -24.59 -4.70 8.86
C LYS A 713 -24.25 -4.09 10.22
N ASP A 714 -24.08 -4.94 11.22
CA ASP A 714 -23.79 -4.53 12.59
C ASP A 714 -22.36 -4.02 12.71
N THR A 715 -21.43 -4.70 12.03
CA THR A 715 -20.03 -4.29 11.94
C THR A 715 -19.90 -2.92 11.29
N ARG A 716 -20.70 -2.64 10.24
CA ARG A 716 -20.82 -1.32 9.61
C ARG A 716 -21.35 -0.27 10.57
N LEU A 717 -22.50 -0.52 11.22
CA LEU A 717 -23.09 0.43 12.17
C LEU A 717 -22.11 0.80 13.30
N VAL A 718 -21.33 -0.16 13.80
CA VAL A 718 -20.29 0.07 14.81
C VAL A 718 -19.13 0.90 14.26
N ARG A 719 -18.64 0.57 13.06
CA ARG A 719 -17.58 1.35 12.38
C ARG A 719 -18.02 2.79 12.22
N ASP A 720 -19.18 3.02 11.62
CA ASP A 720 -19.68 4.35 11.26
C ASP A 720 -19.82 5.25 12.50
N VAL A 721 -20.25 4.70 13.65
CA VAL A 721 -20.28 5.41 14.95
C VAL A 721 -18.87 5.67 15.49
N THR A 722 -17.96 4.69 15.39
CA THR A 722 -16.58 4.82 15.90
C THR A 722 -15.79 5.86 15.12
N GLU A 723 -15.87 5.84 13.80
CA GLU A 723 -15.29 6.85 12.90
C GLU A 723 -15.84 8.24 13.22
N ARG A 724 -17.13 8.35 13.56
CA ARG A 724 -17.73 9.62 13.96
C ARG A 724 -17.18 10.15 15.30
N ILE A 725 -16.89 9.26 16.26
CA ILE A 725 -16.20 9.60 17.52
C ILE A 725 -14.78 10.09 17.25
N GLN A 726 -14.09 9.52 16.26
CA GLN A 726 -12.75 9.94 15.83
C GLN A 726 -12.75 11.25 15.01
N GLY A 727 -13.92 11.82 14.69
CA GLY A 727 -14.04 13.07 13.94
C GLY A 727 -14.03 12.91 12.41
N VAL A 728 -14.09 11.68 11.89
CA VAL A 728 -14.25 11.41 10.45
C VAL A 728 -15.57 12.05 9.97
N LYS A 729 -15.54 12.62 8.76
CA LYS A 729 -16.75 13.16 8.12
C LYS A 729 -17.59 11.99 7.62
N SER A 730 -18.74 11.79 8.25
CA SER A 730 -19.67 10.73 7.85
C SER A 730 -20.34 11.05 6.50
N THR A 731 -20.49 10.02 5.68
CA THR A 731 -21.28 9.99 4.44
C THR A 731 -22.77 9.73 4.68
N ILE A 732 -23.16 9.39 5.91
CA ILE A 732 -24.55 9.05 6.24
C ILE A 732 -25.41 10.32 6.14
N ASN A 733 -26.54 10.20 5.44
CA ASN A 733 -27.61 11.19 5.46
C ASN A 733 -28.07 11.39 6.91
N LEU A 734 -27.66 12.50 7.52
CA LEU A 734 -28.14 12.92 8.83
C LEU A 734 -29.66 13.08 8.77
N MET A 735 -30.36 12.72 9.84
CA MET A 735 -31.78 13.04 9.94
C MET A 735 -31.93 14.57 9.89
N GLU A 736 -32.76 15.07 8.97
CA GLU A 736 -33.03 16.51 8.81
C GLU A 736 -33.70 17.15 10.05
N LYS A 737 -34.16 16.33 10.99
CA LYS A 737 -34.77 16.69 12.26
C LYS A 737 -34.28 15.72 13.34
N GLU A 738 -34.26 16.16 14.59
CA GLU A 738 -34.02 15.26 15.72
C GLU A 738 -35.05 14.10 15.70
N PRO A 739 -34.64 12.85 15.93
CA PRO A 739 -35.58 11.74 16.03
C PRO A 739 -36.55 11.97 17.19
N ASP A 740 -37.84 11.70 16.97
CA ASP A 740 -38.77 11.61 18.08
C ASP A 740 -38.39 10.41 18.95
N MET A 741 -37.91 10.70 20.15
CA MET A 741 -37.48 9.69 21.12
C MET A 741 -38.65 9.13 21.94
N ALA A 742 -39.86 9.73 21.88
CA ALA A 742 -41.01 9.28 22.66
C ALA A 742 -41.39 7.80 22.43
N PRO A 743 -41.35 7.25 21.19
CA PRO A 743 -41.60 5.82 20.95
C PRO A 743 -40.50 4.90 21.49
N LEU A 744 -39.27 5.40 21.67
CA LEU A 744 -38.16 4.64 22.25
C LEU A 744 -38.24 4.63 23.78
N TYR A 745 -38.60 5.75 24.41
CA TYR A 745 -38.79 5.83 25.88
C TYR A 745 -39.91 4.94 26.43
N SER A 746 -40.84 4.45 25.59
CA SER A 746 -41.82 3.43 25.98
C SER A 746 -41.32 1.98 25.85
N PHE A 747 -40.14 1.78 25.28
CA PHE A 747 -39.56 0.47 24.97
C PHE A 747 -38.28 0.16 25.77
N TRP A 748 -37.63 1.20 26.32
CA TRP A 748 -36.46 1.15 27.20
C TRP A 748 -36.89 1.31 28.68
#